data_AF-A0A5A8CT66-F1
#
_entry.id   AF-A0A5A8CT66-F1
#
_cell.length_a   1.000
_cell.length_b   1.000
_cell.length_c   1.000
_cell.angle_alpha   90.00
_cell.angle_beta   90.00
_cell.angle_gamma   90.00
#
_symmetry.space_group_name_H-M   'P 1'
#
loop_
_entity.id
_entity.type
_entity.pdbx_description
1 polymer ?
#
loop_
_entity_poly.entity_id
_entity_poly.type
_entity_poly.pdbx_seq_one_letter_code
_entity_poly.pdbx_strand_id
1 'polypeptide(L)'
;MASIVFGATPPLASLLVARVLGFEVAVKYGTPAVDALITAPSGATAAGDAAGAALLATGSSFEASAADMAQWGAVAAVVASRPAEATTAALDKALFGKTFLAGAGTRLTVCDVVLSAALFNAGVRLTAGAGARWQATCDAVLPWAAVQEAVTAVTPAPVKRAAAAAAAAASSGAGDKKAGKKAGKKGKGGGGGDPARAAAARKSRPAKIPKAGNLPGLEGHEAGIVTRFPPEPSGYLHIGHVKAIMVNNFYARHYGGKLLVRFDDTNPSKERDEFEGSILDDLVRLGVKPDMVSHTSDHFDLIADYAREMIRAGHAYMDCTPVEEMRRQRGEGIASEYKLPATSVEVNLERFEAMFAGTEDGVRWCLRANMDITDPNKCCRDPVLFRANATPHLRTGTRYKAYPTYDFACPIVDAIEGVTHAMRTTEYRDRDPQYHILQGMLGVRHVNIIEFSRLNFIFTTLSKRKLTWFADNGIVEGWNDPRFPTVQGVLRRGVQVQALQDFIMAQGASKKDVEMEWDKFWAMNKKVVDPIAHRFFGISDEGKVPVVIAGAPEEPEAFSVPLHPKNAEAGTKAMYKASRVFVEGEDAASFVKGEEVTLMRWGNIVIDEVVTRPSGAIEEVRATLNEAGDVKATKLKVCWIPDMPGTLVAELCEFDNLITKAKLEEDDKLEDFVNPVTKAVTRALCEPAARAVSPDQVIQLERRGYFRCDKAFVDDSRPLVLFNVPDGKTKAMSSLSTGLTSRAQAASRDRIVAATTATAAGKAARA
;
A
#
# COMPACT_ATOMS: atom_id res chain seq x y z
N MET A 1 -29.81 -11.19 23.80
CA MET A 1 -29.72 -9.97 22.99
C MET A 1 -28.87 -10.29 21.77
N ALA A 2 -29.25 -9.81 20.60
CA ALA A 2 -28.47 -10.03 19.38
C ALA A 2 -27.51 -8.86 19.18
N SER A 3 -26.26 -9.18 18.82
CA SER A 3 -25.17 -8.21 18.69
C SER A 3 -24.49 -8.33 17.33
N ILE A 4 -24.18 -7.20 16.70
CA ILE A 4 -23.45 -7.14 15.42
C ILE A 4 -22.00 -6.77 15.71
N VAL A 5 -21.04 -7.55 15.18
CA VAL A 5 -19.61 -7.33 15.39
C VAL A 5 -18.91 -6.95 14.08
N PHE A 6 -18.29 -5.77 14.05
CA PHE A 6 -17.54 -5.28 12.89
C PHE A 6 -16.02 -5.44 13.07
N GLY A 7 -15.31 -5.80 11.99
CA GLY A 7 -13.85 -5.99 11.95
C GLY A 7 -13.02 -4.78 11.47
N ALA A 8 -13.68 -3.70 11.00
CA ALA A 8 -13.09 -2.41 10.60
C ALA A 8 -14.20 -1.31 10.59
N THR A 9 -13.91 -0.06 10.18
CA THR A 9 -14.89 1.04 10.08
C THR A 9 -16.09 0.61 9.21
N PRO A 10 -17.28 0.40 9.78
CA PRO A 10 -18.38 -0.23 9.04
C PRO A 10 -19.05 0.73 8.05
N PRO A 11 -19.60 0.23 6.92
CA PRO A 11 -20.41 1.03 6.02
C PRO A 11 -21.60 1.66 6.76
N LEU A 12 -21.90 2.92 6.46
CA LEU A 12 -22.96 3.70 7.11
C LEU A 12 -24.34 3.02 7.02
N ALA A 13 -24.63 2.35 5.91
CA ALA A 13 -25.87 1.61 5.70
C ALA A 13 -26.05 0.46 6.71
N SER A 14 -24.97 -0.26 7.01
CA SER A 14 -24.98 -1.40 7.95
C SER A 14 -25.20 -0.96 9.39
N LEU A 15 -24.66 0.21 9.77
CA LEU A 15 -24.93 0.85 11.07
C LEU A 15 -26.38 1.31 11.21
N LEU A 16 -26.96 1.85 10.13
CA LEU A 16 -28.33 2.34 10.13
C LEU A 16 -29.34 1.19 10.26
N VAL A 17 -29.13 0.10 9.51
CA VAL A 17 -29.95 -1.12 9.59
C VAL A 17 -29.90 -1.74 10.99
N ALA A 18 -28.71 -1.81 11.61
CA ALA A 18 -28.55 -2.33 12.95
C ALA A 18 -29.36 -1.54 14.00
N ARG A 19 -29.36 -0.20 13.90
CA ARG A 19 -30.06 0.68 14.85
C ARG A 19 -31.57 0.67 14.67
N VAL A 20 -32.06 0.68 13.42
CA VAL A 20 -33.50 0.62 13.13
C VAL A 20 -34.12 -0.70 13.59
N LEU A 21 -33.35 -1.79 13.56
CA LEU A 21 -33.79 -3.11 13.98
C LEU A 21 -33.50 -3.42 15.47
N GLY A 22 -32.97 -2.46 16.24
CA GLY A 22 -32.77 -2.60 17.68
C GLY A 22 -31.61 -3.52 18.11
N PHE A 23 -30.61 -3.73 17.25
CA PHE A 23 -29.42 -4.52 17.59
C PHE A 23 -28.38 -3.68 18.34
N GLU A 24 -27.68 -4.30 19.31
CA GLU A 24 -26.47 -3.71 19.89
C GLU A 24 -25.30 -3.84 18.91
N VAL A 25 -24.58 -2.75 18.69
CA VAL A 25 -23.42 -2.69 17.80
C VAL A 25 -22.15 -2.70 18.63
N ALA A 26 -21.26 -3.67 18.37
CA ALA A 26 -19.94 -3.76 18.98
C ALA A 26 -18.84 -3.77 17.91
N VAL A 27 -17.74 -3.06 18.13
CA VAL A 27 -16.61 -3.01 17.19
C VAL A 27 -15.38 -3.62 17.84
N LYS A 28 -14.80 -4.66 17.22
CA LYS A 28 -13.58 -5.30 17.71
C LYS A 28 -12.39 -4.85 16.88
N TYR A 29 -11.43 -4.21 17.54
CA TYR A 29 -10.14 -3.87 16.93
C TYR A 29 -9.17 -5.04 17.11
N GLY A 30 -8.50 -5.48 16.03
CA GLY A 30 -7.34 -6.39 16.12
C GLY A 30 -7.42 -7.73 15.39
N THR A 31 -8.37 -7.94 14.48
CA THR A 31 -8.37 -9.12 13.59
C THR A 31 -8.19 -8.70 12.13
N PRO A 32 -7.47 -9.49 11.30
CA PRO A 32 -7.30 -9.20 9.88
C PRO A 32 -8.67 -9.09 9.23
N ALA A 33 -8.85 -8.19 8.26
CA ALA A 33 -10.11 -7.89 7.59
C ALA A 33 -10.98 -9.14 7.39
N VAL A 34 -11.91 -9.38 8.31
CA VAL A 34 -13.01 -10.31 8.12
C VAL A 34 -14.22 -9.43 7.86
N ASP A 35 -14.83 -9.65 6.72
CA ASP A 35 -16.17 -9.18 6.39
C ASP A 35 -17.08 -9.30 7.62
N ALA A 36 -17.81 -8.23 7.97
CA ALA A 36 -18.59 -8.11 9.21
C ALA A 36 -19.39 -9.38 9.54
N LEU A 37 -19.16 -10.01 10.70
CA LEU A 37 -19.79 -11.29 11.07
C LEU A 37 -21.02 -11.03 11.95
N ILE A 38 -22.22 -11.32 11.45
CA ILE A 38 -23.47 -11.16 12.19
C ILE A 38 -23.97 -12.52 12.66
N THR A 39 -24.33 -12.65 13.94
CA THR A 39 -24.93 -13.88 14.50
C THR A 39 -26.40 -13.62 14.84
N ALA A 40 -27.32 -14.33 14.19
CA ALA A 40 -28.76 -14.23 14.47
C ALA A 40 -29.12 -14.90 15.82
N PRO A 41 -30.29 -14.58 16.43
CA PRO A 41 -30.80 -15.29 17.60
C PRO A 41 -30.93 -16.81 17.40
N SER A 42 -31.06 -17.26 16.15
CA SER A 42 -31.11 -18.66 15.73
C SER A 42 -29.74 -19.35 15.64
N GLY A 43 -28.64 -18.62 15.84
CA GLY A 43 -27.26 -19.15 15.77
C GLY A 43 -26.62 -19.14 14.39
N ALA A 44 -27.30 -18.66 13.35
CA ALA A 44 -26.75 -18.53 11.99
C ALA A 44 -25.77 -17.35 11.88
N THR A 45 -24.66 -17.53 11.17
CA THR A 45 -23.63 -16.50 10.95
C THR A 45 -23.51 -16.08 9.47
N ALA A 46 -23.38 -14.79 9.19
CA ALA A 46 -23.21 -14.24 7.83
C ALA A 46 -22.16 -13.11 7.77
N ALA A 47 -21.48 -12.94 6.63
CA ALA A 47 -20.34 -12.02 6.44
C ALA A 47 -20.58 -10.94 5.36
N GLY A 48 -20.18 -9.69 5.61
CA GLY A 48 -20.08 -8.60 4.60
C GLY A 48 -21.37 -7.84 4.30
N ASP A 49 -21.44 -7.12 3.17
CA ASP A 49 -22.65 -6.38 2.72
C ASP A 49 -23.88 -7.31 2.52
N ALA A 50 -23.62 -8.61 2.36
CA ALA A 50 -24.64 -9.68 2.34
C ALA A 50 -25.34 -9.88 3.70
N ALA A 51 -24.76 -9.40 4.81
CA ALA A 51 -25.34 -9.58 6.14
C ALA A 51 -26.62 -8.75 6.35
N GLY A 52 -26.77 -7.62 5.65
CA GLY A 52 -28.02 -6.86 5.60
C GLY A 52 -29.15 -7.58 4.85
N ALA A 53 -28.80 -8.31 3.78
CA ALA A 53 -29.73 -9.14 3.01
C ALA A 53 -30.12 -10.44 3.76
N ALA A 54 -29.21 -11.03 4.54
CA ALA A 54 -29.50 -12.19 5.38
C ALA A 54 -30.41 -11.83 6.58
N LEU A 55 -30.29 -10.62 7.13
CA LEU A 55 -31.18 -10.13 8.19
C LEU A 55 -32.63 -9.97 7.69
N LEU A 56 -32.81 -9.49 6.46
CA LEU A 56 -34.10 -9.39 5.76
C LEU A 56 -34.80 -10.74 5.57
N ALA A 57 -34.04 -11.84 5.52
CA ALA A 57 -34.56 -13.18 5.27
C ALA A 57 -35.15 -13.90 6.50
N THR A 58 -35.05 -13.33 7.71
CA THR A 58 -35.44 -14.01 8.96
C THR A 58 -36.91 -13.87 9.37
N GLY A 59 -37.76 -13.31 8.50
CA GLY A 59 -39.20 -13.21 8.73
C GLY A 59 -40.00 -13.42 7.46
N SER A 60 -40.16 -14.68 7.07
CA SER A 60 -41.00 -15.19 5.96
C SER A 60 -40.66 -14.71 4.53
N SER A 61 -39.96 -15.60 3.81
CA SER A 61 -39.82 -15.71 2.34
C SER A 61 -39.41 -14.46 1.55
N PHE A 62 -38.09 -14.17 1.48
CA PHE A 62 -37.50 -13.44 0.35
C PHE A 62 -35.99 -13.76 0.19
N GLU A 63 -35.55 -13.97 -1.05
CA GLU A 63 -34.13 -13.99 -1.49
C GLU A 63 -33.87 -12.70 -2.29
N ALA A 64 -33.07 -11.77 -1.77
CA ALA A 64 -32.63 -10.57 -2.50
C ALA A 64 -31.26 -10.82 -3.13
N SER A 65 -31.08 -10.44 -4.40
CA SER A 65 -29.78 -10.53 -5.07
C SER A 65 -28.96 -9.24 -4.90
N ALA A 66 -27.63 -9.31 -4.97
CA ALA A 66 -26.76 -8.12 -4.94
C ALA A 66 -27.06 -7.13 -6.10
N ALA A 67 -27.71 -7.60 -7.17
CA ALA A 67 -28.13 -6.78 -8.30
C ALA A 67 -29.29 -5.82 -7.94
N ASP A 68 -30.20 -6.26 -7.07
CA ASP A 68 -31.33 -5.42 -6.63
C ASP A 68 -30.83 -4.23 -5.81
N MET A 69 -29.84 -4.45 -4.94
CA MET A 69 -29.19 -3.42 -4.11
C MET A 69 -28.46 -2.34 -4.94
N ALA A 70 -27.79 -2.74 -6.03
CA ALA A 70 -27.15 -1.80 -6.96
C ALA A 70 -28.17 -0.93 -7.71
N GLN A 71 -29.36 -1.48 -7.99
CA GLN A 71 -30.48 -0.78 -8.61
C GLN A 71 -31.00 0.36 -7.70
N TRP A 72 -31.09 0.13 -6.39
CA TRP A 72 -31.50 1.16 -5.42
C TRP A 72 -30.49 2.31 -5.28
N GLY A 73 -29.19 2.01 -5.35
CA GLY A 73 -28.13 3.03 -5.41
C GLY A 73 -28.23 3.92 -6.66
N ALA A 74 -28.63 3.35 -7.80
CA ALA A 74 -28.91 4.11 -9.03
C ALA A 74 -30.16 4.99 -8.90
N VAL A 75 -31.21 4.53 -8.20
CA VAL A 75 -32.40 5.35 -7.90
C VAL A 75 -32.04 6.52 -6.98
N ALA A 76 -31.15 6.33 -6.00
CA ALA A 76 -30.70 7.41 -5.12
C ALA A 76 -29.98 8.55 -5.88
N ALA A 77 -29.19 8.22 -6.90
CA ALA A 77 -28.56 9.21 -7.77
C ALA A 77 -29.58 10.00 -8.61
N VAL A 78 -30.66 9.36 -9.07
CA VAL A 78 -31.78 9.99 -9.79
C VAL A 78 -32.64 10.87 -8.87
N VAL A 79 -32.69 10.56 -7.58
CA VAL A 79 -33.49 11.28 -6.58
C VAL A 79 -32.74 12.50 -6.06
N ALA A 80 -31.41 12.43 -5.94
CA ALA A 80 -30.55 13.55 -5.56
C ALA A 80 -30.56 14.71 -6.58
N SER A 81 -31.06 14.47 -7.81
CA SER A 81 -31.09 15.45 -8.89
C SER A 81 -32.46 16.16 -9.06
N ARG A 82 -33.40 16.00 -8.13
CA ARG A 82 -34.76 16.60 -8.20
C ARG A 82 -35.15 17.31 -6.88
N PRO A 83 -36.13 18.24 -6.88
CA PRO A 83 -36.62 18.89 -5.66
C PRO A 83 -37.15 17.88 -4.63
N ALA A 84 -36.76 18.03 -3.36
CA ALA A 84 -36.93 17.01 -2.32
C ALA A 84 -38.40 16.59 -2.09
N GLU A 85 -39.35 17.51 -2.11
CA GLU A 85 -40.76 17.26 -1.74
C GLU A 85 -41.57 16.54 -2.83
N ALA A 86 -41.41 16.92 -4.10
CA ALA A 86 -42.10 16.25 -5.20
C ALA A 86 -41.55 14.84 -5.46
N THR A 87 -40.26 14.65 -5.21
CA THR A 87 -39.55 13.39 -5.43
C THR A 87 -39.88 12.38 -4.34
N THR A 88 -39.99 12.82 -3.08
CA THR A 88 -40.37 11.98 -1.95
C THR A 88 -41.81 11.47 -2.04
N ALA A 89 -42.76 12.29 -2.51
CA ALA A 89 -44.14 11.86 -2.74
C ALA A 89 -44.28 10.83 -3.88
N ALA A 90 -43.53 11.01 -4.99
CA ALA A 90 -43.51 10.06 -6.10
C ALA A 90 -42.85 8.72 -5.73
N LEU A 91 -41.75 8.78 -4.98
CA LEU A 91 -41.10 7.60 -4.37
C LEU A 91 -42.04 6.89 -3.41
N ASP A 92 -42.71 7.62 -2.51
CA ASP A 92 -43.65 7.03 -1.56
C ASP A 92 -44.73 6.26 -2.32
N LYS A 93 -45.33 6.87 -3.35
CA LYS A 93 -46.35 6.23 -4.20
C LYS A 93 -45.82 4.99 -4.94
N ALA A 94 -44.58 5.03 -5.44
CA ALA A 94 -43.97 3.90 -6.17
C ALA A 94 -43.56 2.75 -5.24
N LEU A 95 -43.17 3.06 -4.00
CA LEU A 95 -42.68 2.12 -3.01
C LEU A 95 -43.77 1.57 -2.09
N PHE A 96 -44.92 2.26 -1.98
CA PHE A 96 -46.07 1.92 -1.12
C PHE A 96 -46.56 0.49 -1.31
N GLY A 97 -46.43 -0.06 -2.53
CA GLY A 97 -46.85 -1.43 -2.86
C GLY A 97 -45.73 -2.46 -2.99
N LYS A 98 -44.45 -2.09 -2.75
CA LYS A 98 -43.29 -2.92 -3.14
C LYS A 98 -42.27 -3.21 -2.03
N THR A 99 -42.53 -2.83 -0.78
CA THR A 99 -41.49 -2.86 0.26
C THR A 99 -42.01 -3.30 1.65
N PHE A 100 -41.24 -4.16 2.34
CA PHE A 100 -41.55 -4.71 3.67
C PHE A 100 -41.04 -3.82 4.81
N LEU A 101 -41.78 -3.78 5.93
CA LEU A 101 -41.49 -2.96 7.11
C LEU A 101 -40.22 -3.41 7.85
N ALA A 102 -39.37 -2.45 8.23
CA ALA A 102 -38.17 -2.64 9.03
C ALA A 102 -38.53 -2.66 10.51
N GLY A 103 -38.77 -3.86 11.05
CA GLY A 103 -39.02 -4.06 12.48
C GLY A 103 -40.47 -3.86 12.91
N ALA A 104 -40.83 -4.49 14.03
CA ALA A 104 -42.18 -4.43 14.59
C ALA A 104 -42.48 -3.02 15.10
N GLY A 105 -43.35 -2.29 14.39
CA GLY A 105 -43.88 -0.99 14.83
C GLY A 105 -43.31 0.24 14.12
N THR A 106 -42.35 0.10 13.19
CA THR A 106 -41.94 1.21 12.31
C THR A 106 -42.70 1.15 10.97
N ARG A 107 -42.95 2.31 10.34
CA ARG A 107 -43.48 2.40 8.96
C ARG A 107 -42.36 2.45 7.90
N LEU A 108 -41.12 2.15 8.30
CA LEU A 108 -39.92 2.27 7.45
C LEU A 108 -39.64 0.97 6.72
N THR A 109 -38.91 1.00 5.61
CA THR A 109 -38.49 -0.20 4.87
C THR A 109 -36.99 -0.18 4.61
N VAL A 110 -36.40 -1.33 4.24
CA VAL A 110 -34.95 -1.39 3.97
C VAL A 110 -34.56 -0.52 2.76
N CYS A 111 -35.46 -0.37 1.79
CA CYS A 111 -35.30 0.60 0.71
C CYS A 111 -35.16 2.03 1.26
N ASP A 112 -36.02 2.42 2.20
CA ASP A 112 -36.02 3.77 2.77
C ASP A 112 -34.70 4.07 3.49
N VAL A 113 -34.16 3.07 4.19
CA VAL A 113 -32.88 3.15 4.90
C VAL A 113 -31.68 3.29 3.95
N VAL A 114 -31.64 2.49 2.88
CA VAL A 114 -30.56 2.53 1.87
C VAL A 114 -30.59 3.84 1.09
N LEU A 115 -31.77 4.31 0.67
CA LEU A 115 -31.93 5.58 -0.02
C LEU A 115 -31.58 6.78 0.86
N SER A 116 -32.01 6.81 2.13
CA SER A 116 -31.63 7.91 3.03
C SER A 116 -30.14 7.96 3.28
N ALA A 117 -29.45 6.82 3.45
CA ALA A 117 -28.00 6.79 3.61
C ALA A 117 -27.26 7.30 2.36
N ALA A 118 -27.73 6.91 1.18
CA ALA A 118 -27.17 7.38 -0.09
C ALA A 118 -27.41 8.88 -0.32
N LEU A 119 -28.61 9.39 -0.03
CA LEU A 119 -28.96 10.81 -0.14
C LEU A 119 -28.18 11.67 0.87
N PHE A 120 -28.00 11.18 2.09
CA PHE A 120 -27.20 11.85 3.12
C PHE A 120 -25.73 11.96 2.70
N ASN A 121 -25.15 10.88 2.16
CA ASN A 121 -23.80 10.89 1.60
C ASN A 121 -23.67 11.79 0.37
N ALA A 122 -24.75 11.99 -0.39
CA ALA A 122 -24.84 12.95 -1.48
C ALA A 122 -25.06 14.40 -1.03
N GLY A 123 -25.12 14.67 0.29
CA GLY A 123 -25.32 16.02 0.84
C GLY A 123 -26.76 16.52 0.85
N VAL A 124 -27.73 15.68 0.47
CA VAL A 124 -29.15 16.03 0.42
C VAL A 124 -29.74 15.92 1.83
N ARG A 125 -30.31 17.02 2.33
CA ARG A 125 -31.02 17.08 3.63
C ARG A 125 -32.52 16.97 3.39
N LEU A 126 -33.13 15.88 3.87
CA LEU A 126 -34.57 15.71 3.85
C LEU A 126 -35.17 16.62 4.95
N THR A 127 -36.06 17.54 4.58
CA THR A 127 -36.71 18.49 5.50
C THR A 127 -37.95 17.89 6.14
N ALA A 128 -38.35 18.46 7.29
CA ALA A 128 -39.62 18.11 7.92
C ALA A 128 -40.78 18.54 7.00
N GLY A 129 -41.62 17.59 6.58
CA GLY A 129 -42.71 17.83 5.61
C GLY A 129 -42.73 16.88 4.39
N ALA A 130 -41.71 16.05 4.19
CA ALA A 130 -41.55 15.16 3.02
C ALA A 130 -42.49 13.92 2.95
N GLY A 131 -43.67 13.98 3.57
CA GLY A 131 -44.59 12.85 3.73
C GLY A 131 -44.36 12.05 5.02
N ALA A 132 -45.43 11.43 5.54
CA ALA A 132 -45.44 10.83 6.87
C ALA A 132 -44.41 9.70 7.07
N ARG A 133 -44.03 9.00 5.98
CA ARG A 133 -43.01 7.93 6.01
C ARG A 133 -41.60 8.48 6.12
N TRP A 134 -41.28 9.52 5.35
CA TRP A 134 -39.97 10.18 5.40
C TRP A 134 -39.80 11.05 6.64
N GLN A 135 -40.88 11.62 7.17
CA GLN A 135 -40.87 12.24 8.48
C GLN A 135 -40.46 11.24 9.56
N ALA A 136 -40.98 10.01 9.53
CA ALA A 136 -40.56 8.95 10.46
C ALA A 136 -39.08 8.55 10.27
N THR A 137 -38.55 8.57 9.03
CA THR A 137 -37.12 8.36 8.77
C THR A 137 -36.29 9.49 9.35
N CYS A 138 -36.71 10.74 9.09
CA CYS A 138 -36.08 11.93 9.66
C CYS A 138 -36.13 11.89 11.19
N ASP A 139 -37.24 11.55 11.82
CA ASP A 139 -37.37 11.50 13.27
C ASP A 139 -36.57 10.34 13.91
N ALA A 140 -36.37 9.24 13.18
CA ALA A 140 -35.49 8.14 13.58
C ALA A 140 -33.99 8.45 13.38
N VAL A 141 -33.66 9.29 12.39
CA VAL A 141 -32.29 9.67 12.01
C VAL A 141 -31.83 10.95 12.72
N LEU A 142 -32.66 11.97 12.89
CA LEU A 142 -32.40 13.31 13.48
C LEU A 142 -31.84 13.30 14.92
N PRO A 143 -32.01 12.27 15.76
CA PRO A 143 -31.19 12.07 16.95
C PRO A 143 -29.68 11.84 16.64
N TRP A 144 -29.29 11.96 15.36
CA TRP A 144 -27.97 11.76 14.75
C TRP A 144 -26.79 12.38 15.48
N ALA A 145 -26.98 13.39 16.33
CA ALA A 145 -25.91 13.89 17.19
C ALA A 145 -25.24 12.74 17.97
N ALA A 146 -26.02 11.77 18.45
CA ALA A 146 -25.52 10.59 19.17
C ALA A 146 -24.87 9.53 18.26
N VAL A 147 -25.21 9.49 16.97
CA VAL A 147 -24.60 8.54 16.00
C VAL A 147 -23.33 9.14 15.39
N GLN A 148 -23.27 10.45 15.18
CA GLN A 148 -22.02 11.15 14.91
C GLN A 148 -21.03 10.96 16.07
N GLU A 149 -21.49 11.03 17.31
CA GLU A 149 -20.67 10.77 18.50
C GLU A 149 -20.15 9.31 18.52
N ALA A 150 -21.01 8.33 18.19
CA ALA A 150 -20.59 6.94 18.03
C ALA A 150 -19.61 6.73 16.86
N VAL A 151 -19.88 7.29 15.67
CA VAL A 151 -18.98 7.21 14.50
C VAL A 151 -17.64 7.89 14.80
N THR A 152 -17.62 9.00 15.55
CA THR A 152 -16.40 9.68 16.00
C THR A 152 -15.67 8.88 17.08
N ALA A 153 -16.38 8.14 17.92
CA ALA A 153 -15.79 7.21 18.89
C ALA A 153 -15.21 5.94 18.24
N VAL A 154 -15.71 5.53 17.06
CA VAL A 154 -15.26 4.32 16.33
C VAL A 154 -14.24 4.64 15.23
N THR A 155 -14.16 5.89 14.77
CA THR A 155 -13.08 6.37 13.89
C THR A 155 -11.88 6.77 14.76
N PRO A 156 -10.69 6.15 14.58
CA PRO A 156 -9.55 6.54 15.40
C PRO A 156 -9.12 7.97 15.05
N ALA A 157 -9.25 8.89 16.01
CA ALA A 157 -8.44 10.11 16.03
C ALA A 157 -6.94 9.72 16.17
N PRO A 158 -6.00 10.48 15.58
CA PRO A 158 -4.60 10.13 15.61
C PRO A 158 -4.04 10.23 17.04
N VAL A 159 -3.37 9.16 17.47
CA VAL A 159 -2.42 9.07 18.60
C VAL A 159 -2.99 9.23 20.03
N LYS A 160 -3.27 8.09 20.70
CA LYS A 160 -3.12 7.92 22.18
C LYS A 160 -3.25 6.47 22.70
N ARG A 161 -2.84 5.45 21.92
CA ARG A 161 -2.75 4.06 22.43
C ARG A 161 -1.35 3.76 22.97
N ALA A 162 -1.10 4.17 24.20
CA ALA A 162 0.06 3.70 24.98
C ALA A 162 -0.29 3.30 26.43
N ALA A 163 -1.49 3.60 26.95
CA ALA A 163 -1.77 3.42 28.39
C ALA A 163 -2.72 2.25 28.75
N ALA A 164 -3.57 1.78 27.83
CA ALA A 164 -4.64 0.83 28.19
C ALA A 164 -4.24 -0.65 28.08
N ALA A 165 -3.22 -0.97 27.27
CA ALA A 165 -2.80 -2.37 27.03
C ALA A 165 -2.02 -2.98 28.21
N ALA A 166 -1.52 -2.15 29.14
CA ALA A 166 -0.79 -2.62 30.32
C ALA A 166 -1.68 -3.17 31.44
N ALA A 167 -3.00 -2.91 31.41
CA ALA A 167 -3.89 -3.31 32.51
C ALA A 167 -4.60 -4.68 32.30
N ALA A 168 -4.70 -5.16 31.05
CA ALA A 168 -5.50 -6.34 30.73
C ALA A 168 -4.71 -7.68 30.77
N ALA A 169 -3.38 -7.63 30.78
CA ALA A 169 -2.53 -8.82 30.76
C ALA A 169 -2.30 -9.46 32.16
N ALA A 170 -2.90 -8.91 33.22
CA ALA A 170 -2.65 -9.34 34.61
C ALA A 170 -3.72 -10.29 35.20
N SER A 171 -4.69 -10.80 34.44
CA SER A 171 -5.71 -11.69 35.01
C SER A 171 -6.10 -12.85 34.10
N SER A 172 -6.00 -14.04 34.68
CA SER A 172 -6.54 -15.35 34.26
C SER A 172 -5.72 -16.17 33.25
N GLY A 173 -4.82 -16.98 33.82
CA GLY A 173 -4.45 -18.28 33.30
C GLY A 173 -5.34 -19.41 33.84
N ALA A 174 -5.06 -20.63 33.35
CA ALA A 174 -5.68 -21.94 33.60
C ALA A 174 -7.04 -22.15 32.91
N GLY A 175 -7.33 -23.22 32.17
CA GLY A 175 -6.68 -24.51 31.97
C GLY A 175 -7.78 -25.56 31.78
N ASP A 176 -7.63 -26.47 30.81
CA ASP A 176 -7.72 -27.94 30.93
C ASP A 176 -8.37 -28.70 29.75
N LYS A 177 -7.96 -29.98 29.66
CA LYS A 177 -7.89 -30.93 28.54
C LYS A 177 -9.15 -31.77 28.25
N LYS A 178 -9.16 -32.36 27.03
CA LYS A 178 -9.44 -33.77 26.59
C LYS A 178 -10.28 -33.78 25.30
N ALA A 179 -9.97 -34.45 24.19
CA ALA A 179 -9.43 -35.79 23.81
C ALA A 179 -10.51 -36.73 23.23
N GLY A 180 -10.29 -37.17 21.98
CA GLY A 180 -10.82 -38.41 21.35
C GLY A 180 -12.04 -38.23 20.42
N LYS A 181 -12.31 -39.04 19.39
CA LYS A 181 -11.58 -40.08 18.64
C LYS A 181 -12.39 -40.39 17.34
N LYS A 182 -11.69 -40.87 16.30
CA LYS A 182 -12.08 -41.38 14.95
C LYS A 182 -13.41 -42.15 14.76
N ALA A 183 -14.00 -42.01 13.56
CA ALA A 183 -14.37 -43.05 12.55
C ALA A 183 -15.16 -42.35 11.41
N GLY A 184 -15.13 -42.62 10.10
CA GLY A 184 -14.56 -43.68 9.27
C GLY A 184 -15.67 -44.47 8.55
N LYS A 185 -16.07 -44.11 7.31
CA LYS A 185 -16.57 -45.09 6.29
C LYS A 185 -16.69 -44.55 4.86
N LYS A 186 -16.29 -45.39 3.91
CA LYS A 186 -16.36 -45.30 2.44
C LYS A 186 -17.77 -45.57 1.89
N GLY A 187 -18.07 -45.02 0.71
CA GLY A 187 -19.11 -45.46 -0.23
C GLY A 187 -18.81 -44.94 -1.64
N LYS A 188 -18.99 -45.77 -2.68
CA LYS A 188 -18.48 -45.64 -4.06
C LYS A 188 -19.65 -45.76 -5.06
N GLY A 189 -19.57 -45.05 -6.19
CA GLY A 189 -20.41 -45.23 -7.41
C GLY A 189 -21.55 -44.21 -7.53
N GLY A 190 -21.95 -43.67 -8.68
CA GLY A 190 -21.63 -43.85 -10.10
C GLY A 190 -22.32 -42.71 -10.89
N GLY A 191 -22.01 -42.57 -12.18
CA GLY A 191 -22.21 -41.34 -12.98
C GLY A 191 -23.64 -40.97 -13.42
N GLY A 192 -23.74 -39.76 -13.97
CA GLY A 192 -24.92 -39.16 -14.59
C GLY A 192 -24.69 -37.66 -14.78
N GLY A 193 -24.52 -37.19 -16.02
CA GLY A 193 -24.15 -35.81 -16.34
C GLY A 193 -25.31 -34.81 -16.25
N ASP A 194 -24.97 -33.56 -15.95
CA ASP A 194 -25.86 -32.40 -16.14
C ASP A 194 -25.00 -31.12 -16.35
N PRO A 195 -25.23 -30.28 -17.38
CA PRO A 195 -24.36 -29.14 -17.72
C PRO A 195 -24.46 -27.94 -16.76
N ALA A 196 -25.31 -28.00 -15.73
CA ALA A 196 -25.61 -26.88 -14.83
C ALA A 196 -24.66 -26.74 -13.62
N ARG A 197 -23.58 -27.54 -13.53
CA ARG A 197 -22.69 -27.57 -12.35
C ARG A 197 -21.32 -26.90 -12.52
N ALA A 198 -21.10 -26.20 -13.63
CA ALA A 198 -19.84 -25.47 -13.88
C ALA A 198 -19.74 -24.11 -13.15
N ALA A 199 -20.79 -23.65 -12.45
CA ALA A 199 -20.83 -22.33 -11.81
C ALA A 199 -20.52 -22.31 -10.29
N ALA A 200 -20.34 -23.46 -9.64
CA ALA A 200 -20.19 -23.54 -8.18
C ALA A 200 -18.93 -24.33 -7.76
N ALA A 201 -17.75 -23.86 -8.19
CA ALA A 201 -16.47 -24.31 -7.64
C ALA A 201 -15.34 -23.29 -7.90
N ARG A 202 -15.55 -21.99 -7.64
CA ARG A 202 -14.44 -21.06 -7.50
C ARG A 202 -13.88 -21.17 -6.08
N LYS A 203 -13.07 -22.21 -5.85
CA LYS A 203 -12.05 -22.15 -4.79
C LYS A 203 -11.26 -20.88 -5.05
N SER A 204 -11.08 -20.05 -4.02
CA SER A 204 -10.11 -18.94 -4.01
C SER A 204 -8.83 -19.43 -4.67
N ARG A 205 -8.54 -18.96 -5.89
CA ARG A 205 -7.38 -19.43 -6.63
C ARG A 205 -6.17 -18.94 -5.84
N PRO A 206 -5.28 -19.81 -5.33
CA PRO A 206 -4.02 -19.33 -4.78
C PRO A 206 -3.34 -18.50 -5.86
N ALA A 207 -2.71 -17.39 -5.46
CA ALA A 207 -1.93 -16.55 -6.35
C ALA A 207 -1.05 -17.47 -7.21
N LYS A 208 -1.18 -17.39 -8.54
CA LYS A 208 -0.33 -18.18 -9.44
C LYS A 208 1.10 -17.74 -9.16
N ILE A 209 1.94 -18.67 -8.69
CA ILE A 209 3.38 -18.45 -8.58
C ILE A 209 3.85 -17.99 -9.98
N PRO A 210 4.54 -16.85 -10.10
CA PRO A 210 5.07 -16.38 -11.38
C PRO A 210 5.88 -17.50 -12.04
N LYS A 211 5.83 -17.62 -13.37
CA LYS A 211 6.75 -18.54 -14.07
C LYS A 211 8.19 -18.13 -13.71
N ALA A 212 9.02 -19.12 -13.40
CA ALA A 212 10.42 -19.01 -12.98
C ALA A 212 11.33 -18.41 -14.07
N GLY A 213 11.00 -17.25 -14.60
CA GLY A 213 11.79 -16.59 -15.62
C GLY A 213 13.11 -16.14 -15.01
N ASN A 214 14.17 -16.94 -15.18
CA ASN A 214 15.56 -16.60 -14.86
C ASN A 214 16.01 -16.78 -13.39
N LEU A 215 15.27 -17.52 -12.55
CA LEU A 215 15.76 -17.96 -11.24
C LEU A 215 16.38 -19.36 -11.35
N PRO A 216 17.64 -19.58 -10.91
CA PRO A 216 18.29 -20.88 -10.98
C PRO A 216 17.59 -21.91 -10.09
N GLY A 217 17.67 -23.19 -10.45
CA GLY A 217 17.22 -24.26 -9.56
C GLY A 217 18.05 -24.33 -8.28
N LEU A 218 17.43 -24.75 -7.17
CA LEU A 218 18.14 -24.95 -5.91
C LEU A 218 18.60 -26.41 -5.77
N GLU A 219 19.87 -26.61 -5.44
CA GLU A 219 20.39 -27.92 -5.06
C GLU A 219 19.85 -28.35 -3.69
N GLY A 220 19.74 -29.65 -3.44
CA GLY A 220 19.28 -30.17 -2.14
C GLY A 220 17.81 -29.84 -1.79
N HIS A 221 17.01 -29.36 -2.75
CA HIS A 221 15.60 -29.00 -2.53
C HIS A 221 14.71 -30.18 -2.08
N GLU A 222 15.14 -31.43 -2.35
CA GLU A 222 14.45 -32.65 -1.92
C GLU A 222 14.35 -32.78 -0.39
N ALA A 223 15.29 -32.18 0.35
CA ALA A 223 15.30 -32.18 1.82
C ALA A 223 14.38 -31.13 2.45
N GLY A 224 13.67 -30.34 1.62
CA GLY A 224 12.83 -29.23 2.04
C GLY A 224 13.62 -27.91 2.10
N ILE A 225 13.08 -26.86 1.47
CA ILE A 225 13.72 -25.55 1.40
C ILE A 225 13.30 -24.68 2.59
N VAL A 226 14.28 -24.06 3.24
CA VAL A 226 14.07 -22.98 4.21
C VAL A 226 14.91 -21.78 3.78
N THR A 227 14.24 -20.66 3.54
CA THR A 227 14.82 -19.35 3.19
C THR A 227 14.55 -18.34 4.30
N ARG A 228 15.27 -17.21 4.32
CA ARG A 228 14.93 -16.11 5.22
C ARG A 228 15.05 -14.74 4.59
N PHE A 229 14.17 -13.83 5.00
CA PHE A 229 14.35 -12.40 4.85
C PHE A 229 14.82 -11.83 6.20
N PRO A 230 16.09 -11.39 6.33
CA PRO A 230 16.63 -10.92 7.60
C PRO A 230 16.83 -9.39 7.65
N PRO A 231 15.77 -8.57 7.79
CA PRO A 231 15.91 -7.12 7.85
C PRO A 231 16.48 -6.65 9.20
N GLU A 232 17.36 -5.64 9.17
CA GLU A 232 17.68 -4.84 10.36
C GLU A 232 16.49 -3.90 10.63
N PRO A 233 15.88 -3.88 11.84
CA PRO A 233 14.74 -3.02 12.17
C PRO A 233 15.19 -1.59 12.44
N SER A 234 15.87 -0.98 11.46
CA SER A 234 16.46 0.34 11.56
C SER A 234 15.80 1.37 10.63
N GLY A 235 14.98 0.94 9.67
CA GLY A 235 14.31 1.85 8.73
C GLY A 235 13.18 1.18 7.95
N TYR A 236 12.45 2.00 7.17
CA TYR A 236 11.36 1.54 6.32
C TYR A 236 11.86 0.71 5.13
N LEU A 237 11.05 -0.24 4.66
CA LEU A 237 11.41 -1.02 3.48
C LEU A 237 11.32 -0.17 2.21
N HIS A 238 12.23 -0.44 1.27
CA HIS A 238 12.24 0.17 -0.06
C HIS A 238 12.30 -0.91 -1.15
N ILE A 239 12.11 -0.51 -2.41
CA ILE A 239 12.11 -1.40 -3.57
C ILE A 239 13.31 -2.36 -3.62
N GLY A 240 14.49 -1.94 -3.13
CA GLY A 240 15.65 -2.83 -2.96
C GLY A 240 15.39 -4.06 -2.07
N HIS A 241 14.69 -3.88 -0.95
CA HIS A 241 14.31 -4.99 -0.05
C HIS A 241 13.26 -5.89 -0.69
N VAL A 242 12.37 -5.33 -1.52
CA VAL A 242 11.33 -6.11 -2.19
C VAL A 242 11.94 -7.22 -3.05
N LYS A 243 13.07 -6.97 -3.73
CA LYS A 243 13.78 -8.03 -4.46
C LYS A 243 14.16 -9.20 -3.55
N ALA A 244 14.79 -8.90 -2.41
CA ALA A 244 15.17 -9.92 -1.44
C ALA A 244 13.95 -10.68 -0.89
N ILE A 245 12.88 -9.97 -0.51
CA ILE A 245 11.63 -10.56 0.00
C ILE A 245 11.01 -11.50 -1.03
N MET A 246 10.83 -11.03 -2.27
CA MET A 246 10.12 -11.77 -3.31
C MET A 246 10.92 -12.97 -3.79
N VAL A 247 12.25 -12.89 -3.87
CA VAL A 247 13.11 -14.02 -4.23
C VAL A 247 13.07 -15.09 -3.13
N ASN A 248 13.24 -14.72 -1.85
CA ASN A 248 13.15 -15.68 -0.74
C ASN A 248 11.77 -16.33 -0.66
N ASN A 249 10.69 -15.53 -0.81
CA ASN A 249 9.33 -16.04 -0.81
C ASN A 249 9.08 -16.96 -2.01
N PHE A 250 9.53 -16.58 -3.21
CA PHE A 250 9.35 -17.39 -4.41
C PHE A 250 9.93 -18.79 -4.23
N TYR A 251 11.18 -18.92 -3.79
CA TYR A 251 11.81 -20.22 -3.63
C TYR A 251 11.15 -21.05 -2.53
N ALA A 252 10.78 -20.42 -1.41
CA ALA A 252 10.01 -21.10 -0.37
C ALA A 252 8.69 -21.66 -0.95
N ARG A 253 7.92 -20.85 -1.68
CA ARG A 253 6.63 -21.32 -2.22
C ARG A 253 6.77 -22.28 -3.41
N HIS A 254 7.76 -22.08 -4.27
CA HIS A 254 8.00 -22.91 -5.44
C HIS A 254 8.37 -24.35 -5.07
N TYR A 255 9.20 -24.52 -4.03
CA TYR A 255 9.66 -25.82 -3.55
C TYR A 255 8.84 -26.36 -2.36
N GLY A 256 7.71 -25.74 -2.01
CA GLY A 256 6.89 -26.17 -0.86
C GLY A 256 7.60 -26.06 0.50
N GLY A 257 8.60 -25.18 0.58
CA GLY A 257 9.40 -24.87 1.76
C GLY A 257 8.83 -23.78 2.65
N LYS A 258 9.70 -23.24 3.52
CA LYS A 258 9.37 -22.20 4.51
C LYS A 258 10.15 -20.90 4.26
N LEU A 259 9.47 -19.78 4.47
CA LEU A 259 10.04 -18.44 4.52
C LEU A 259 10.08 -17.98 5.99
N LEU A 260 11.27 -17.72 6.50
CA LEU A 260 11.48 -17.08 7.79
C LEU A 260 11.61 -15.56 7.60
N VAL A 261 11.07 -14.78 8.53
CA VAL A 261 11.40 -13.35 8.66
C VAL A 261 12.11 -13.18 9.99
N ARG A 262 13.40 -12.87 9.94
CA ARG A 262 14.21 -12.71 11.14
C ARG A 262 14.64 -11.27 11.29
N PHE A 263 14.27 -10.61 12.38
CA PHE A 263 14.83 -9.30 12.67
C PHE A 263 16.27 -9.47 13.14
N ASP A 264 17.23 -8.92 12.37
CA ASP A 264 18.65 -8.95 12.73
C ASP A 264 18.99 -7.78 13.66
N ASP A 265 18.39 -7.83 14.85
CA ASP A 265 18.47 -6.86 15.95
C ASP A 265 19.76 -7.02 16.78
N THR A 266 20.92 -6.96 16.13
CA THR A 266 22.24 -7.08 16.80
C THR A 266 22.86 -5.73 17.17
N ASN A 267 22.12 -4.63 16.98
CA ASN A 267 22.66 -3.29 17.11
C ASN A 267 21.67 -2.34 17.80
N PRO A 268 21.64 -2.32 19.14
CA PRO A 268 20.63 -1.60 19.90
C PRO A 268 20.62 -0.09 19.64
N SER A 269 21.73 0.49 19.17
CA SER A 269 21.83 1.93 18.88
C SER A 269 21.09 2.38 17.62
N LYS A 270 20.60 1.46 16.77
CA LYS A 270 19.92 1.78 15.51
C LYS A 270 18.46 1.34 15.44
N GLU A 271 18.01 0.58 16.43
CA GLU A 271 16.71 -0.07 16.43
C GLU A 271 15.63 0.86 16.97
N ARG A 272 14.41 0.76 16.43
CA ARG A 272 13.22 1.44 16.97
C ARG A 272 11.98 0.55 16.79
N ASP A 273 11.08 0.57 17.77
CA ASP A 273 9.82 -0.20 17.76
C ASP A 273 8.98 0.05 16.49
N GLU A 274 8.98 1.28 15.99
CA GLU A 274 8.17 1.67 14.82
C GLU A 274 8.57 0.91 13.54
N PHE A 275 9.84 0.52 13.40
CA PHE A 275 10.33 -0.12 12.18
C PHE A 275 9.91 -1.58 12.09
N GLU A 276 9.89 -2.31 13.21
CA GLU A 276 9.48 -3.70 13.23
C GLU A 276 8.03 -3.85 12.75
N GLY A 277 7.12 -3.06 13.34
CA GLY A 277 5.71 -3.04 12.93
C GLY A 277 5.52 -2.65 11.46
N SER A 278 6.23 -1.59 11.02
CA SER A 278 6.18 -1.12 9.64
C SER A 278 6.67 -2.16 8.62
N ILE A 279 7.74 -2.90 8.95
CA ILE A 279 8.27 -3.99 8.10
C ILE A 279 7.24 -5.12 7.97
N LEU A 280 6.58 -5.52 9.06
CA LEU A 280 5.55 -6.56 9.02
C LEU A 280 4.32 -6.10 8.21
N ASP A 281 3.89 -4.86 8.39
CA ASP A 281 2.80 -4.27 7.59
C ASP A 281 3.14 -4.23 6.10
N ASP A 282 4.39 -3.87 5.76
CA ASP A 282 4.86 -3.86 4.38
C ASP A 282 4.89 -5.27 3.77
N LEU A 283 5.25 -6.30 4.53
CA LEU A 283 5.15 -7.70 4.08
C LEU A 283 3.69 -8.08 3.76
N VAL A 284 2.74 -7.68 4.60
CA VAL A 284 1.30 -7.89 4.36
C VAL A 284 0.86 -7.17 3.08
N ARG A 285 1.25 -5.89 2.91
CA ARG A 285 0.97 -5.12 1.68
C ARG A 285 1.52 -5.79 0.44
N LEU A 286 2.69 -6.43 0.53
CA LEU A 286 3.31 -7.16 -0.56
C LEU A 286 2.70 -8.55 -0.80
N GLY A 287 1.71 -8.96 -0.01
CA GLY A 287 1.10 -10.29 -0.09
C GLY A 287 2.04 -11.41 0.35
N VAL A 288 3.02 -11.10 1.19
CA VAL A 288 4.02 -12.04 1.68
C VAL A 288 3.69 -12.40 3.12
N LYS A 289 3.39 -13.68 3.34
CA LYS A 289 3.18 -14.23 4.68
C LYS A 289 4.40 -15.05 5.09
N PRO A 290 5.12 -14.68 6.16
CA PRO A 290 6.15 -15.54 6.72
C PRO A 290 5.55 -16.79 7.38
N ASP A 291 6.29 -17.89 7.36
CA ASP A 291 5.94 -19.11 8.09
C ASP A 291 6.38 -19.03 9.56
N MET A 292 7.39 -18.22 9.85
CA MET A 292 7.90 -17.95 11.19
C MET A 292 8.50 -16.55 11.23
N VAL A 293 8.31 -15.87 12.36
CA VAL A 293 8.99 -14.62 12.69
C VAL A 293 9.87 -14.89 13.90
N SER A 294 11.12 -14.46 13.83
CA SER A 294 12.10 -14.61 14.91
C SER A 294 12.98 -13.37 15.04
N HIS A 295 13.76 -13.30 16.12
CA HIS A 295 14.71 -12.24 16.37
C HIS A 295 16.08 -12.83 16.65
N THR A 296 17.15 -12.20 16.16
CA THR A 296 18.51 -12.65 16.50
C THR A 296 18.76 -12.52 18.00
N SER A 297 18.13 -11.54 18.66
CA SER A 297 18.17 -11.36 20.12
C SER A 297 17.59 -12.52 20.93
N ASP A 298 16.71 -13.34 20.34
CA ASP A 298 16.20 -14.56 20.99
C ASP A 298 17.32 -15.60 21.20
N HIS A 299 18.45 -15.47 20.48
CA HIS A 299 19.58 -16.39 20.48
C HIS A 299 20.84 -15.83 21.13
N PHE A 300 20.81 -14.66 21.79
CA PHE A 300 22.02 -14.02 22.32
C PHE A 300 22.80 -14.86 23.33
N ASP A 301 22.11 -15.58 24.23
CA ASP A 301 22.78 -16.48 25.18
C ASP A 301 23.54 -17.59 24.43
N LEU A 302 22.89 -18.21 23.45
CA LEU A 302 23.48 -19.27 22.62
C LEU A 302 24.67 -18.75 21.79
N ILE A 303 24.56 -17.55 21.21
CA ILE A 303 25.65 -16.92 20.46
C ILE A 303 26.83 -16.60 21.39
N ALA A 304 26.57 -16.19 22.63
CA ALA A 304 27.62 -15.98 23.63
C ALA A 304 28.30 -17.30 24.06
N ASP A 305 27.54 -18.39 24.16
CA ASP A 305 28.12 -19.71 24.45
C ASP A 305 29.04 -20.20 23.32
N TYR A 306 28.65 -20.01 22.07
CA TYR A 306 29.53 -20.25 20.92
C TYR A 306 30.81 -19.38 20.96
N ALA A 307 30.70 -18.11 21.37
CA ALA A 307 31.88 -17.28 21.57
C ALA A 307 32.83 -17.85 22.64
N ARG A 308 32.30 -18.34 23.76
CA ARG A 308 33.09 -19.01 24.81
C ARG A 308 33.76 -20.28 24.30
N GLU A 309 33.05 -21.09 23.52
CA GLU A 309 33.60 -22.30 22.90
C GLU A 309 34.73 -21.98 21.91
N MET A 310 34.57 -20.95 21.08
CA MET A 310 35.64 -20.51 20.18
C MET A 310 36.89 -20.06 20.93
N ILE A 311 36.74 -19.35 22.06
CA ILE A 311 37.90 -18.97 22.90
C ILE A 311 38.59 -20.23 23.45
N ARG A 312 37.82 -21.18 24.00
CA ARG A 312 38.35 -22.45 24.54
C ARG A 312 39.08 -23.28 23.48
N ALA A 313 38.59 -23.27 22.25
CA ALA A 313 39.20 -23.96 21.11
C ALA A 313 40.40 -23.21 20.51
N GLY A 314 40.75 -22.02 21.00
CA GLY A 314 41.82 -21.19 20.44
C GLY A 314 41.46 -20.56 19.09
N HIS A 315 40.17 -20.48 18.76
CA HIS A 315 39.63 -19.87 17.54
C HIS A 315 39.20 -18.41 17.72
N ALA A 316 39.32 -17.84 18.91
CA ALA A 316 39.06 -16.43 19.16
C ALA A 316 39.94 -15.87 20.30
N TYR A 317 40.16 -14.56 20.29
CA TYR A 317 40.94 -13.85 21.30
C TYR A 317 40.36 -12.45 21.56
N MET A 318 40.65 -11.88 22.72
CA MET A 318 40.21 -10.57 23.15
C MET A 318 41.23 -9.50 22.76
N ASP A 319 40.75 -8.42 22.16
CA ASP A 319 41.57 -7.36 21.59
C ASP A 319 41.05 -5.98 22.05
N CYS A 320 41.94 -5.12 22.53
CA CYS A 320 41.64 -3.72 22.87
C CYS A 320 42.44 -2.72 22.03
N THR A 321 43.01 -3.13 20.89
CA THR A 321 43.65 -2.23 19.94
C THR A 321 42.65 -1.17 19.47
N PRO A 322 43.01 0.13 19.48
CA PRO A 322 42.15 1.21 18.98
C PRO A 322 41.65 0.96 17.55
N VAL A 323 40.42 1.37 17.24
CA VAL A 323 39.73 1.03 15.98
C VAL A 323 40.53 1.39 14.72
N GLU A 324 41.13 2.57 14.66
CA GLU A 324 41.90 3.00 13.48
C GLU A 324 43.20 2.21 13.31
N GLU A 325 43.87 1.89 14.42
CA GLU A 325 45.06 1.05 14.40
C GLU A 325 44.71 -0.40 14.01
N MET A 326 43.62 -0.94 14.54
CA MET A 326 43.10 -2.26 14.16
C MET A 326 42.79 -2.32 12.65
N ARG A 327 42.18 -1.27 12.10
CA ARG A 327 41.92 -1.17 10.65
C ARG A 327 43.22 -1.17 9.85
N ARG A 328 44.21 -0.39 10.26
CA ARG A 328 45.54 -0.33 9.62
C ARG A 328 46.22 -1.69 9.66
N GLN A 329 46.31 -2.30 10.83
CA GLN A 329 46.88 -3.64 11.02
C GLN A 329 46.22 -4.69 10.14
N ARG A 330 44.88 -4.75 10.13
CA ARG A 330 44.13 -5.66 9.25
C ARG A 330 44.36 -5.37 7.77
N GLY A 331 44.46 -4.08 7.40
CA GLY A 331 44.73 -3.65 6.03
C GLY A 331 46.10 -4.12 5.52
N GLU A 332 47.11 -4.06 6.40
CA GLU A 332 48.50 -4.41 6.11
C GLU A 332 48.83 -5.89 6.40
N GLY A 333 47.93 -6.64 7.05
CA GLY A 333 48.15 -8.03 7.44
C GLY A 333 49.05 -8.20 8.67
N ILE A 334 49.10 -7.19 9.53
CA ILE A 334 49.86 -7.19 10.78
C ILE A 334 48.99 -7.80 11.88
N ALA A 335 49.51 -8.81 12.59
CA ALA A 335 48.84 -9.41 13.73
C ALA A 335 48.73 -8.42 14.89
N SER A 336 47.60 -8.45 15.61
CA SER A 336 47.44 -7.73 16.88
C SER A 336 48.41 -8.29 17.91
N GLU A 337 48.92 -7.43 18.80
CA GLU A 337 49.75 -7.84 19.95
C GLU A 337 49.04 -8.81 20.89
N TYR A 338 47.70 -8.84 20.85
CA TYR A 338 46.86 -9.71 21.67
C TYR A 338 46.54 -11.07 21.03
N LYS A 339 46.86 -11.26 19.74
CA LYS A 339 46.54 -12.50 19.00
C LYS A 339 47.24 -13.70 19.62
N LEU A 340 46.58 -14.86 19.64
CA LEU A 340 47.18 -16.11 20.12
C LEU A 340 48.48 -16.43 19.36
N PRO A 341 49.54 -16.93 20.03
CA PRO A 341 49.59 -17.36 21.44
C PRO A 341 50.05 -16.26 22.43
N ALA A 342 50.07 -14.97 22.05
CA ALA A 342 50.54 -13.90 22.93
C ALA A 342 49.67 -13.72 24.20
N THR A 343 48.41 -14.14 24.14
CA THR A 343 47.50 -14.26 25.28
C THR A 343 47.11 -15.73 25.48
N SER A 344 46.79 -16.15 26.72
CA SER A 344 46.31 -17.52 26.98
C SER A 344 44.79 -17.62 26.82
N VAL A 345 44.27 -18.83 26.69
CA VAL A 345 42.82 -19.10 26.59
C VAL A 345 42.10 -18.60 27.84
N GLU A 346 42.69 -18.81 29.03
CA GLU A 346 42.12 -18.43 30.33
C GLU A 346 41.99 -16.91 30.45
N VAL A 347 43.04 -16.17 30.07
CA VAL A 347 43.04 -14.70 30.08
C VAL A 347 41.99 -14.14 29.10
N ASN A 348 41.86 -14.76 27.93
CA ASN A 348 40.84 -14.33 26.96
C ASN A 348 39.42 -14.61 27.47
N LEU A 349 39.19 -15.74 28.16
CA LEU A 349 37.89 -16.05 28.74
C LEU A 349 37.53 -15.07 29.86
N GLU A 350 38.47 -14.75 30.76
CA GLU A 350 38.28 -13.76 31.82
C GLU A 350 37.90 -12.38 31.25
N ARG A 351 38.63 -11.91 30.23
CA ARG A 351 38.34 -10.64 29.54
C ARG A 351 36.99 -10.66 28.82
N PHE A 352 36.62 -11.79 28.22
CA PHE A 352 35.31 -11.94 27.59
C PHE A 352 34.17 -11.84 28.60
N GLU A 353 34.27 -12.52 29.75
CA GLU A 353 33.25 -12.40 30.80
C GLU A 353 33.19 -10.98 31.40
N ALA A 354 34.34 -10.31 31.56
CA ALA A 354 34.39 -8.92 31.97
C ALA A 354 33.67 -7.99 30.96
N MET A 355 33.91 -8.18 29.65
CA MET A 355 33.21 -7.46 28.59
C MET A 355 31.71 -7.78 28.58
N PHE A 356 31.33 -9.05 28.72
CA PHE A 356 29.93 -9.50 28.70
C PHE A 356 29.14 -8.96 29.90
N ALA A 357 29.78 -8.89 31.08
CA ALA A 357 29.23 -8.26 32.28
C ALA A 357 29.22 -6.72 32.20
N GLY A 358 29.94 -6.11 31.24
CA GLY A 358 30.00 -4.67 31.05
C GLY A 358 30.77 -3.94 32.15
N THR A 359 31.84 -4.53 32.67
CA THR A 359 32.72 -3.87 33.65
C THR A 359 33.50 -2.71 33.03
N GLU A 360 34.05 -1.82 33.85
CA GLU A 360 34.82 -0.66 33.38
C GLU A 360 36.03 -1.05 32.51
N ASP A 361 36.75 -2.12 32.86
CA ASP A 361 37.79 -2.67 31.99
C ASP A 361 37.19 -3.43 30.80
N GLY A 362 36.12 -4.20 31.04
CA GLY A 362 35.48 -5.04 30.03
C GLY A 362 35.05 -4.29 28.77
N VAL A 363 34.53 -3.07 28.90
CA VAL A 363 34.00 -2.29 27.76
C VAL A 363 35.05 -1.86 26.73
N ARG A 364 36.34 -1.92 27.07
CA ARG A 364 37.43 -1.59 26.14
C ARG A 364 37.77 -2.74 25.19
N TRP A 365 37.33 -3.95 25.51
CA TRP A 365 37.68 -5.15 24.78
C TRP A 365 36.64 -5.45 23.68
N CYS A 366 37.10 -6.13 22.64
CA CYS A 366 36.25 -6.80 21.67
C CYS A 366 36.75 -8.23 21.44
N LEU A 367 35.86 -9.14 21.05
CA LEU A 367 36.26 -10.49 20.67
C LEU A 367 36.56 -10.51 19.18
N ARG A 368 37.71 -11.06 18.79
CA ARG A 368 38.10 -11.27 17.39
C ARG A 368 38.30 -12.75 17.11
N ALA A 369 37.97 -13.16 15.88
CA ALA A 369 38.32 -14.50 15.42
C ALA A 369 39.84 -14.62 15.31
N ASN A 370 40.36 -15.81 15.59
CA ASN A 370 41.76 -16.17 15.38
C ASN A 370 41.88 -16.89 14.02
N MET A 371 41.92 -16.09 12.96
CA MET A 371 42.02 -16.52 11.56
C MET A 371 43.39 -16.14 10.97
N ASP A 372 43.60 -16.39 9.68
CA ASP A 372 44.81 -15.95 8.99
C ASP A 372 44.77 -14.44 8.74
N ILE A 373 45.67 -13.71 9.41
CA ILE A 373 45.78 -12.26 9.26
C ILE A 373 46.35 -11.85 7.89
N THR A 374 47.00 -12.77 7.19
CA THR A 374 47.61 -12.56 5.87
C THR A 374 46.69 -12.93 4.71
N ASP A 375 45.48 -13.44 4.99
CA ASP A 375 44.52 -13.89 3.98
C ASP A 375 44.31 -12.80 2.90
N PRO A 376 44.36 -13.13 1.60
CA PRO A 376 44.12 -12.16 0.53
C PRO A 376 42.74 -11.48 0.64
N ASN A 377 41.74 -12.18 1.18
CA ASN A 377 40.44 -11.63 1.51
C ASN A 377 40.48 -10.94 2.89
N LYS A 378 40.43 -9.61 2.87
CA LYS A 378 40.44 -8.78 4.08
C LYS A 378 39.29 -9.05 5.05
N CYS A 379 38.16 -9.61 4.59
CA CYS A 379 37.06 -9.99 5.49
C CYS A 379 37.43 -11.18 6.40
N CYS A 380 38.34 -12.05 5.96
CA CYS A 380 38.81 -13.22 6.70
C CYS A 380 39.97 -12.91 7.67
N ARG A 381 40.48 -11.67 7.67
CA ARG A 381 41.56 -11.23 8.56
C ARG A 381 41.01 -10.87 9.94
N ASP A 382 41.04 -11.82 10.87
CA ASP A 382 40.65 -11.67 12.28
C ASP A 382 39.46 -10.70 12.50
N PRO A 383 38.27 -10.99 11.92
CA PRO A 383 37.10 -10.15 12.06
C PRO A 383 36.63 -10.06 13.52
N VAL A 384 36.01 -8.93 13.87
CA VAL A 384 35.37 -8.73 15.18
C VAL A 384 34.08 -9.56 15.24
N LEU A 385 33.94 -10.37 16.30
CA LEU A 385 32.81 -11.26 16.54
C LEU A 385 31.83 -10.71 17.57
N PHE A 386 32.33 -10.01 18.59
CA PHE A 386 31.55 -9.41 19.67
C PHE A 386 32.12 -8.06 20.07
N ARG A 387 31.24 -7.14 20.48
CA ARG A 387 31.62 -5.79 20.92
C ARG A 387 30.79 -5.34 22.12
N ALA A 388 31.38 -4.56 23.02
CA ALA A 388 30.64 -3.86 24.06
C ALA A 388 29.74 -2.77 23.46
N ASN A 389 28.53 -2.62 24.00
CA ASN A 389 27.64 -1.48 23.75
C ASN A 389 26.74 -1.28 24.97
N ALA A 390 26.84 -0.11 25.61
CA ALA A 390 26.04 0.18 26.81
C ALA A 390 24.56 0.50 26.51
N THR A 391 24.21 0.73 25.24
CA THR A 391 22.84 1.07 24.82
C THR A 391 21.88 -0.07 25.18
N PRO A 392 20.77 0.23 25.89
CA PRO A 392 19.72 -0.76 26.13
C PRO A 392 19.15 -1.29 24.82
N HIS A 393 18.94 -2.60 24.74
CA HIS A 393 18.30 -3.25 23.61
C HIS A 393 16.79 -3.12 23.67
N LEU A 394 16.16 -2.97 22.51
CA LEU A 394 14.72 -2.73 22.41
C LEU A 394 13.89 -3.83 23.10
N ARG A 395 14.20 -5.09 22.79
CA ARG A 395 13.53 -6.28 23.35
C ARG A 395 14.09 -6.75 24.70
N THR A 396 15.40 -6.85 24.83
CA THR A 396 16.04 -7.47 26.00
C THR A 396 16.46 -6.45 27.07
N GLY A 397 16.14 -5.17 26.88
CA GLY A 397 16.44 -4.09 27.82
C GLY A 397 17.94 -4.00 28.13
N THR A 398 18.28 -3.94 29.41
CA THR A 398 19.67 -3.83 29.89
C THR A 398 20.32 -5.17 30.19
N ARG A 399 19.70 -6.30 29.81
CA ARG A 399 20.20 -7.66 30.12
C ARG A 399 21.60 -7.90 29.57
N TYR A 400 21.91 -7.35 28.41
CA TYR A 400 23.20 -7.51 27.75
C TYR A 400 23.94 -6.17 27.64
N LYS A 401 25.26 -6.21 27.78
CA LYS A 401 26.18 -5.07 27.62
C LYS A 401 27.21 -5.29 26.51
N ALA A 402 27.21 -6.48 25.92
CA ALA A 402 27.98 -6.84 24.75
C ALA A 402 27.08 -7.56 23.75
N TYR A 403 27.27 -7.30 22.47
CA TYR A 403 26.43 -7.81 21.39
C TYR A 403 27.29 -8.42 20.28
N PRO A 404 26.81 -9.50 19.65
CA PRO A 404 27.51 -10.09 18.53
C PRO A 404 27.52 -9.13 17.32
N THR A 405 28.49 -9.29 16.43
CA THR A 405 28.46 -8.67 15.11
C THR A 405 27.56 -9.48 14.18
N TYR A 406 27.06 -8.82 13.13
CA TYR A 406 26.29 -9.48 12.08
C TYR A 406 27.05 -10.69 11.48
N ASP A 407 28.35 -10.52 11.23
CA ASP A 407 29.19 -11.56 10.64
C ASP A 407 29.33 -12.79 11.55
N PHE A 408 29.17 -12.64 12.86
CA PHE A 408 29.20 -13.75 13.82
C PHE A 408 27.83 -14.37 14.07
N ALA A 409 26.80 -13.54 14.29
CA ALA A 409 25.45 -14.02 14.61
C ALA A 409 24.78 -14.73 13.42
N CYS A 410 24.91 -14.17 12.21
CA CYS A 410 24.22 -14.67 11.01
C CYS A 410 24.51 -16.16 10.71
N PRO A 411 25.77 -16.64 10.63
CA PRO A 411 26.06 -18.05 10.34
C PRO A 411 25.55 -19.02 11.42
N ILE A 412 25.54 -18.59 12.68
CA ILE A 412 25.04 -19.37 13.82
C ILE A 412 23.52 -19.54 13.72
N VAL A 413 22.80 -18.42 13.68
CA VAL A 413 21.34 -18.43 13.73
C VAL A 413 20.74 -19.07 12.48
N ASP A 414 21.35 -18.87 11.31
CA ASP A 414 20.93 -19.57 10.09
C ASP A 414 21.02 -21.09 10.21
N ALA A 415 22.11 -21.60 10.81
CA ALA A 415 22.29 -23.02 11.00
C ALA A 415 21.20 -23.59 11.94
N ILE A 416 20.96 -22.91 13.08
CA ILE A 416 20.02 -23.32 14.13
C ILE A 416 18.56 -23.24 13.67
N GLU A 417 18.17 -22.18 12.97
CA GLU A 417 16.80 -21.99 12.47
C GLU A 417 16.49 -22.89 11.26
N GLY A 418 17.43 -23.74 10.85
CA GLY A 418 17.22 -24.69 9.77
C GLY A 418 17.28 -24.07 8.38
N VAL A 419 17.84 -22.86 8.22
CA VAL A 419 17.99 -22.20 6.92
C VAL A 419 18.84 -23.07 6.00
N THR A 420 18.29 -23.44 4.86
CA THR A 420 19.00 -24.26 3.87
C THR A 420 19.73 -23.39 2.85
N HIS A 421 19.08 -22.29 2.46
CA HIS A 421 19.54 -21.40 1.40
C HIS A 421 19.48 -19.96 1.87
N ALA A 422 20.66 -19.43 2.13
CA ALA A 422 20.89 -18.07 2.54
C ALA A 422 20.97 -17.15 1.31
N MET A 423 19.88 -16.48 0.97
CA MET A 423 19.88 -15.56 -0.18
C MET A 423 20.44 -14.20 0.24
N ARG A 424 21.45 -13.73 -0.49
CA ARG A 424 22.20 -12.50 -0.19
C ARG A 424 22.47 -11.68 -1.44
N THR A 425 22.65 -10.39 -1.24
CA THR A 425 23.09 -9.47 -2.28
C THR A 425 24.59 -9.63 -2.54
N THR A 426 25.03 -9.39 -3.77
CA THR A 426 26.45 -9.51 -4.19
C THR A 426 27.42 -8.60 -3.43
N GLU A 427 26.93 -7.60 -2.71
CA GLU A 427 27.75 -6.74 -1.84
C GLU A 427 28.37 -7.50 -0.64
N TYR A 428 27.82 -8.66 -0.29
CA TYR A 428 28.34 -9.53 0.77
C TYR A 428 29.29 -10.61 0.26
N ARG A 429 29.58 -10.67 -1.05
CA ARG A 429 30.39 -11.73 -1.66
C ARG A 429 31.72 -11.98 -0.93
N ASP A 430 32.45 -10.93 -0.59
CA ASP A 430 33.74 -11.06 0.10
C ASP A 430 33.58 -11.62 1.52
N ARG A 431 32.38 -11.62 2.09
CA ARG A 431 32.05 -12.16 3.43
C ARG A 431 31.53 -13.60 3.38
N ASP A 432 31.24 -14.14 2.21
CA ASP A 432 30.75 -15.51 2.08
C ASP A 432 31.82 -16.55 2.50
N PRO A 433 33.13 -16.41 2.15
CA PRO A 433 34.17 -17.27 2.70
C PRO A 433 34.26 -17.18 4.23
N GLN A 434 34.20 -15.96 4.77
CA GLN A 434 34.19 -15.72 6.22
C GLN A 434 33.03 -16.44 6.91
N TYR A 435 31.83 -16.37 6.33
CA TYR A 435 30.63 -17.04 6.84
C TYR A 435 30.84 -18.57 6.96
N HIS A 436 31.38 -19.20 5.92
CA HIS A 436 31.60 -20.66 5.93
C HIS A 436 32.76 -21.08 6.83
N ILE A 437 33.83 -20.28 6.94
CA ILE A 437 34.93 -20.56 7.87
C ILE A 437 34.40 -20.54 9.31
N LEU A 438 33.57 -19.55 9.66
CA LEU A 438 32.94 -19.49 10.98
C LEU A 438 32.04 -20.70 11.22
N GLN A 439 31.23 -21.13 10.25
CA GLN A 439 30.43 -22.35 10.39
C GLN A 439 31.29 -23.59 10.68
N GLY A 440 32.44 -23.70 10.00
CA GLY A 440 33.40 -24.79 10.21
C GLY A 440 34.04 -24.76 11.59
N MET A 441 34.50 -23.58 12.05
CA MET A 441 35.10 -23.40 13.40
C MET A 441 34.12 -23.72 14.52
N LEU A 442 32.83 -23.43 14.31
CA LEU A 442 31.76 -23.65 15.27
C LEU A 442 31.16 -25.06 15.21
N GLY A 443 31.49 -25.85 14.19
CA GLY A 443 30.89 -27.17 13.97
C GLY A 443 29.38 -27.14 13.70
N VAL A 444 28.84 -26.00 13.26
CA VAL A 444 27.41 -25.86 12.97
C VAL A 444 27.09 -26.34 11.55
N ARG A 445 25.81 -26.60 11.29
CA ARG A 445 25.34 -27.07 9.98
C ARG A 445 25.68 -26.07 8.87
N HIS A 446 26.22 -26.58 7.76
CA HIS A 446 26.47 -25.80 6.55
C HIS A 446 25.18 -25.24 5.95
N VAL A 447 25.22 -23.98 5.50
CA VAL A 447 24.10 -23.29 4.85
C VAL A 447 24.54 -22.77 3.49
N ASN A 448 23.83 -23.14 2.42
CA ASN A 448 24.19 -22.73 1.05
C ASN A 448 23.91 -21.24 0.84
N ILE A 449 24.85 -20.47 0.30
CA ILE A 449 24.63 -19.06 -0.03
C ILE A 449 24.23 -18.91 -1.50
N ILE A 450 23.20 -18.12 -1.77
CA ILE A 450 22.77 -17.76 -3.12
C ILE A 450 22.87 -16.25 -3.28
N GLU A 451 23.71 -15.83 -4.21
CA GLU A 451 23.93 -14.42 -4.51
C GLU A 451 22.98 -13.91 -5.60
N PHE A 452 22.49 -12.68 -5.44
CA PHE A 452 21.79 -11.93 -6.49
C PHE A 452 22.21 -10.45 -6.45
N SER A 453 22.13 -9.75 -7.58
CA SER A 453 22.47 -8.33 -7.63
C SER A 453 21.46 -7.46 -6.91
N ARG A 454 21.89 -6.32 -6.40
CA ARG A 454 20.98 -5.32 -5.83
C ARG A 454 20.09 -4.73 -6.91
N LEU A 455 18.88 -4.35 -6.51
CA LEU A 455 17.99 -3.58 -7.37
C LEU A 455 18.29 -2.09 -7.18
N ASN A 456 18.76 -1.41 -8.23
CA ASN A 456 18.99 0.02 -8.24
C ASN A 456 18.15 0.68 -9.34
N PHE A 457 17.68 1.90 -9.08
CA PHE A 457 16.97 2.72 -10.05
C PHE A 457 17.70 4.05 -10.24
N ILE A 458 17.67 4.58 -11.46
CA ILE A 458 18.16 5.93 -11.73
C ILE A 458 17.17 6.99 -11.24
N PHE A 459 17.67 8.21 -11.04
CA PHE A 459 16.92 9.39 -10.54
C PHE A 459 16.26 9.19 -9.17
N THR A 460 16.75 8.24 -8.37
CA THR A 460 16.34 8.02 -6.99
C THR A 460 17.53 7.60 -6.12
N THR A 461 17.32 7.51 -4.81
CA THR A 461 18.32 6.97 -3.89
C THR A 461 17.70 5.96 -2.95
N LEU A 462 18.36 4.81 -2.77
CA LEU A 462 17.98 3.80 -1.79
C LEU A 462 18.80 3.92 -0.49
N SER A 463 19.72 4.88 -0.43
CA SER A 463 20.53 5.10 0.77
C SER A 463 19.65 5.65 1.88
N LYS A 464 19.53 4.89 2.97
CA LYS A 464 18.80 5.29 4.18
C LYS A 464 19.23 6.66 4.70
N ARG A 465 20.53 6.97 4.68
CA ARG A 465 21.06 8.29 5.11
C ARG A 465 20.48 9.41 4.25
N LYS A 466 20.50 9.24 2.93
CA LYS A 466 19.98 10.22 1.96
C LYS A 466 18.44 10.35 2.04
N LEU A 467 17.73 9.24 2.22
CA LEU A 467 16.26 9.25 2.42
C LEU A 467 15.85 9.94 3.72
N THR A 468 16.57 9.68 4.81
CA THR A 468 16.34 10.34 6.10
C THR A 468 16.55 11.85 5.96
N TRP A 469 17.60 12.27 5.25
CA TRP A 469 17.84 13.68 4.96
C TRP A 469 16.66 14.36 4.23
N PHE A 470 16.07 13.72 3.22
CA PHE A 470 14.88 14.27 2.54
C PHE A 470 13.68 14.44 3.48
N ALA A 471 13.47 13.48 4.38
CA ALA A 471 12.38 13.52 5.37
C ALA A 471 12.63 14.62 6.42
N ASP A 472 13.82 14.66 7.00
CA ASP A 472 14.20 15.62 8.05
C ASP A 472 14.18 17.08 7.55
N ASN A 473 14.49 17.31 6.26
CA ASN A 473 14.44 18.64 5.64
C ASN A 473 13.05 19.01 5.09
N GLY A 474 12.02 18.19 5.31
CA GLY A 474 10.64 18.49 4.90
C GLY A 474 10.41 18.58 3.39
N ILE A 475 11.32 18.01 2.58
CA ILE A 475 11.15 17.94 1.11
C ILE A 475 10.05 16.95 0.74
N VAL A 476 9.83 15.96 1.61
CA VAL A 476 8.75 14.98 1.51
C VAL A 476 7.81 15.02 2.71
N GLU A 477 6.59 14.52 2.51
CA GLU A 477 5.55 14.49 3.55
C GLU A 477 5.80 13.41 4.62
N GLY A 478 6.63 12.40 4.30
CA GLY A 478 6.98 11.30 5.19
C GLY A 478 7.49 10.08 4.43
N TRP A 479 7.64 8.95 5.13
CA TRP A 479 8.17 7.72 4.53
C TRP A 479 7.22 7.03 3.56
N ASN A 480 5.93 7.35 3.61
CA ASN A 480 4.92 6.90 2.67
C ASN A 480 4.69 7.89 1.51
N ASP A 481 5.54 8.91 1.34
CA ASP A 481 5.43 9.87 0.25
C ASP A 481 5.55 9.15 -1.10
N PRO A 482 4.67 9.42 -2.08
CA PRO A 482 4.68 8.75 -3.37
C PRO A 482 5.97 8.97 -4.19
N ARG A 483 6.78 9.98 -3.86
CA ARG A 483 8.09 10.22 -4.47
C ARG A 483 9.19 9.33 -3.90
N PHE A 484 8.99 8.77 -2.70
CA PHE A 484 9.96 7.89 -2.06
C PHE A 484 9.96 6.49 -2.70
N PRO A 485 11.13 5.85 -2.84
CA PRO A 485 11.25 4.49 -3.32
C PRO A 485 10.92 3.45 -2.22
N THR A 486 10.24 3.86 -1.15
CA THR A 486 9.76 2.96 -0.08
C THR A 486 8.65 2.07 -0.60
N VAL A 487 8.41 0.92 0.03
CA VAL A 487 7.28 0.04 -0.31
C VAL A 487 5.97 0.83 -0.21
N GLN A 488 5.79 1.58 0.87
CA GLN A 488 4.60 2.39 1.10
C GLN A 488 4.46 3.51 0.06
N GLY A 489 5.55 4.21 -0.25
CA GLY A 489 5.55 5.30 -1.23
C GLY A 489 5.16 4.82 -2.62
N VAL A 490 5.80 3.76 -3.13
CA VAL A 490 5.50 3.27 -4.48
C VAL A 490 4.09 2.69 -4.60
N LEU A 491 3.60 2.00 -3.57
CA LEU A 491 2.21 1.49 -3.55
C LEU A 491 1.20 2.64 -3.47
N ARG A 492 1.47 3.68 -2.66
CA ARG A 492 0.63 4.89 -2.58
C ARG A 492 0.63 5.68 -3.89
N ARG A 493 1.74 5.68 -4.64
CA ARG A 493 1.82 6.25 -6.00
C ARG A 493 0.98 5.48 -7.02
N GLY A 494 0.60 4.23 -6.75
CA GLY A 494 -0.25 3.41 -7.61
C GLY A 494 0.42 2.22 -8.28
N VAL A 495 1.59 1.80 -7.77
CA VAL A 495 2.16 0.50 -8.12
C VAL A 495 1.27 -0.62 -7.62
N GLN A 496 0.98 -1.58 -8.49
CA GLN A 496 0.30 -2.81 -8.14
C GLN A 496 1.31 -3.85 -7.66
N VAL A 497 0.99 -4.56 -6.58
CA VAL A 497 1.84 -5.61 -5.99
C VAL A 497 2.21 -6.68 -7.02
N GLN A 498 1.23 -7.08 -7.86
CA GLN A 498 1.48 -8.05 -8.93
C GLN A 498 2.52 -7.54 -9.94
N ALA A 499 2.47 -6.26 -10.31
CA ALA A 499 3.46 -5.69 -11.23
C ALA A 499 4.87 -5.67 -10.65
N LEU A 500 4.98 -5.39 -9.35
CA LEU A 500 6.23 -5.42 -8.61
C LEU A 500 6.80 -6.84 -8.54
N GLN A 501 5.95 -7.85 -8.28
CA GLN A 501 6.33 -9.26 -8.33
C GLN A 501 6.81 -9.65 -9.73
N ASP A 502 6.03 -9.35 -10.77
CA ASP A 502 6.37 -9.67 -12.16
C ASP A 502 7.69 -9.02 -12.58
N PHE A 503 7.92 -7.77 -12.17
CA PHE A 503 9.16 -7.04 -12.45
C PHE A 503 10.38 -7.69 -11.81
N ILE A 504 10.29 -8.06 -10.53
CA ILE A 504 11.39 -8.73 -9.83
C ILE A 504 11.67 -10.10 -10.43
N MET A 505 10.62 -10.87 -10.73
CA MET A 505 10.78 -12.19 -11.34
C MET A 505 11.41 -12.08 -12.72
N ALA A 506 11.03 -11.10 -13.55
CA ALA A 506 11.61 -10.91 -14.87
C ALA A 506 13.13 -10.62 -14.84
N GLN A 507 13.64 -10.01 -13.77
CA GLN A 507 15.08 -9.76 -13.59
C GLN A 507 15.89 -11.02 -13.27
N GLY A 508 15.28 -12.01 -12.62
CA GLY A 508 15.96 -13.22 -12.15
C GLY A 508 17.02 -13.00 -11.08
N ALA A 509 17.86 -14.02 -10.86
CA ALA A 509 18.97 -13.99 -9.89
C ALA A 509 20.30 -13.62 -10.54
N SER A 510 20.27 -12.70 -11.52
CA SER A 510 21.50 -12.18 -12.12
C SER A 510 22.41 -11.60 -11.02
N LYS A 511 23.72 -11.87 -11.12
CA LYS A 511 24.75 -11.29 -10.24
C LYS A 511 25.27 -9.95 -10.75
N LYS A 512 24.84 -9.52 -11.95
CA LYS A 512 25.26 -8.25 -12.55
C LYS A 512 24.43 -7.10 -11.97
N ASP A 513 25.11 -6.08 -11.46
CA ASP A 513 24.46 -4.84 -11.06
C ASP A 513 23.96 -4.11 -12.32
N VAL A 514 22.68 -3.76 -12.30
CA VAL A 514 22.02 -3.02 -13.38
C VAL A 514 21.26 -1.88 -12.77
N GLU A 515 21.43 -0.69 -13.34
CA GLU A 515 20.64 0.48 -13.02
C GLU A 515 19.39 0.48 -13.88
N MET A 516 18.23 0.40 -13.22
CA MET A 516 16.96 0.27 -13.90
C MET A 516 16.33 1.65 -14.13
N GLU A 517 15.74 1.81 -15.31
CA GLU A 517 14.89 2.95 -15.64
C GLU A 517 13.46 2.71 -15.16
N TRP A 518 12.81 3.78 -14.72
CA TRP A 518 11.43 3.75 -14.27
C TRP A 518 10.43 3.42 -15.39
N ASP A 519 10.72 3.80 -16.64
CA ASP A 519 9.81 3.64 -17.78
C ASP A 519 9.38 2.18 -17.98
N LYS A 520 10.34 1.23 -17.92
CA LYS A 520 10.04 -0.20 -18.05
C LYS A 520 9.19 -0.71 -16.90
N PHE A 521 9.46 -0.25 -15.68
CA PHE A 521 8.70 -0.62 -14.50
C PHE A 521 7.24 -0.11 -14.60
N TRP A 522 7.05 1.15 -14.99
CA TRP A 522 5.73 1.73 -15.20
C TRP A 522 4.96 1.09 -16.35
N ALA A 523 5.64 0.72 -17.45
CA ALA A 523 5.02 -0.02 -18.54
C ALA A 523 4.53 -1.41 -18.10
N MET A 524 5.25 -2.09 -17.19
CA MET A 524 4.78 -3.34 -16.58
C MET A 524 3.61 -3.09 -15.63
N ASN A 525 3.65 -2.04 -14.82
CA ASN A 525 2.55 -1.66 -13.93
C ASN A 525 1.26 -1.38 -14.71
N LYS A 526 1.35 -0.65 -15.83
CA LYS A 526 0.22 -0.37 -16.71
C LYS A 526 -0.49 -1.64 -17.20
N LYS A 527 0.25 -2.72 -17.51
CA LYS A 527 -0.36 -3.99 -17.96
C LYS A 527 -1.25 -4.62 -16.90
N VAL A 528 -0.98 -4.36 -15.61
CA VAL A 528 -1.79 -4.82 -14.48
C VAL A 528 -2.92 -3.83 -14.18
N VAL A 529 -2.65 -2.53 -14.27
CA VAL A 529 -3.61 -1.45 -13.99
C VAL A 529 -4.71 -1.35 -15.05
N ASP A 530 -4.34 -1.44 -16.34
CA ASP A 530 -5.26 -1.17 -17.45
C ASP A 530 -6.54 -2.01 -17.41
N PRO A 531 -6.49 -3.34 -17.17
CA PRO A 531 -7.68 -4.19 -17.14
C PRO A 531 -8.61 -3.99 -15.93
N ILE A 532 -8.09 -3.42 -14.83
CA ILE A 532 -8.83 -3.22 -13.58
C ILE A 532 -9.32 -1.78 -13.39
N ALA A 533 -8.71 -0.81 -14.08
CA ALA A 533 -9.01 0.60 -13.86
C ALA A 533 -10.37 0.99 -14.42
N HIS A 534 -11.26 1.55 -13.59
CA HIS A 534 -12.54 2.05 -14.07
C HIS A 534 -12.37 3.30 -14.94
N ARG A 535 -13.17 3.44 -16.00
CA ARG A 535 -13.06 4.54 -16.97
C ARG A 535 -13.99 5.68 -16.60
N PHE A 536 -13.40 6.85 -16.40
CA PHE A 536 -14.12 8.09 -16.14
C PHE A 536 -13.70 9.19 -17.11
N PHE A 537 -14.56 10.20 -17.25
CA PHE A 537 -14.24 11.44 -17.96
C PHE A 537 -13.79 12.51 -16.96
N GLY A 538 -12.74 13.24 -17.32
CA GLY A 538 -12.21 14.35 -16.54
C GLY A 538 -11.41 15.30 -17.42
N ILE A 539 -11.88 16.53 -17.54
CA ILE A 539 -11.26 17.59 -18.35
C ILE A 539 -10.61 18.65 -17.45
N SER A 540 -9.79 19.54 -17.99
CA SER A 540 -9.23 20.66 -17.23
C SER A 540 -10.34 21.56 -16.65
N ASP A 541 -10.26 21.89 -15.36
CA ASP A 541 -11.21 22.83 -14.75
C ASP A 541 -11.00 24.28 -15.22
N GLU A 542 -9.73 24.67 -15.44
CA GLU A 542 -9.33 26.00 -15.93
C GLU A 542 -9.47 26.13 -17.46
N GLY A 543 -9.28 25.03 -18.19
CA GLY A 543 -9.25 24.99 -19.65
C GLY A 543 -10.55 24.50 -20.30
N LYS A 544 -11.65 24.37 -19.56
CA LYS A 544 -12.93 23.89 -20.09
C LYS A 544 -13.60 24.93 -20.99
N VAL A 545 -14.14 24.48 -22.11
CA VAL A 545 -14.94 25.29 -23.03
C VAL A 545 -16.38 24.77 -23.06
N PRO A 546 -17.39 25.63 -22.85
CA PRO A 546 -18.79 25.22 -22.97
C PRO A 546 -19.17 24.97 -24.43
N VAL A 547 -19.96 23.92 -24.64
CA VAL A 547 -20.60 23.56 -25.91
C VAL A 547 -22.11 23.51 -25.68
N VAL A 548 -22.84 24.34 -26.41
CA VAL A 548 -24.31 24.37 -26.40
C VAL A 548 -24.81 23.55 -27.58
N ILE A 549 -25.64 22.55 -27.30
CA ILE A 549 -26.07 21.53 -28.27
C ILE A 549 -27.57 21.70 -28.53
N ALA A 550 -27.92 22.21 -29.71
CA ALA A 550 -29.29 22.26 -30.18
C ALA A 550 -29.83 20.84 -30.45
N GLY A 551 -31.06 20.56 -30.02
CA GLY A 551 -31.69 19.24 -30.14
C GLY A 551 -31.31 18.24 -29.05
N ALA A 552 -30.42 18.60 -28.11
CA ALA A 552 -30.18 17.80 -26.91
C ALA A 552 -31.26 18.04 -25.83
N PRO A 553 -31.42 17.13 -24.85
CA PRO A 553 -32.41 17.29 -23.78
C PRO A 553 -32.23 18.59 -22.99
N GLU A 554 -33.32 19.32 -22.75
CA GLU A 554 -33.31 20.54 -21.93
C GLU A 554 -32.97 20.24 -20.46
N GLU A 555 -33.56 19.17 -19.93
CA GLU A 555 -33.27 18.63 -18.59
C GLU A 555 -32.26 17.48 -18.68
N PRO A 556 -31.31 17.35 -17.73
CA PRO A 556 -30.32 16.28 -17.74
C PRO A 556 -30.93 14.87 -17.80
N GLU A 557 -30.60 14.11 -18.85
CA GLU A 557 -31.09 12.75 -19.06
C GLU A 557 -30.00 11.73 -18.73
N ALA A 558 -30.24 10.89 -17.73
CA ALA A 558 -29.31 9.84 -17.32
C ALA A 558 -29.34 8.64 -18.28
N PHE A 559 -28.16 8.12 -18.63
CA PHE A 559 -28.01 6.89 -19.40
C PHE A 559 -26.87 6.03 -18.84
N SER A 560 -26.98 4.70 -19.01
CA SER A 560 -26.02 3.75 -18.46
C SER A 560 -24.90 3.44 -19.45
N VAL A 561 -23.66 3.44 -18.97
CA VAL A 561 -22.48 3.05 -19.75
C VAL A 561 -21.60 2.08 -18.97
N PRO A 562 -20.89 1.15 -19.63
CA PRO A 562 -19.95 0.26 -18.96
C PRO A 562 -18.83 1.03 -18.25
N LEU A 563 -18.48 0.64 -17.01
CA LEU A 563 -17.32 1.20 -16.30
C LEU A 563 -16.00 0.83 -16.98
N HIS A 564 -15.95 -0.32 -17.64
CA HIS A 564 -14.79 -0.74 -18.41
C HIS A 564 -15.20 -1.38 -19.75
N PRO A 565 -14.68 -0.91 -20.90
CA PRO A 565 -15.11 -1.39 -22.22
C PRO A 565 -14.90 -2.89 -22.46
N LYS A 566 -13.90 -3.49 -21.80
CA LYS A 566 -13.52 -4.91 -21.98
C LYS A 566 -13.75 -5.77 -20.73
N ASN A 567 -14.35 -5.23 -19.68
CA ASN A 567 -14.56 -5.94 -18.42
C ASN A 567 -15.99 -5.71 -17.94
N ALA A 568 -16.89 -6.64 -18.27
CA ALA A 568 -18.29 -6.57 -17.88
C ALA A 568 -18.50 -6.74 -16.37
N GLU A 569 -17.59 -7.44 -15.66
CA GLU A 569 -17.66 -7.61 -14.20
C GLU A 569 -17.46 -6.29 -13.44
N ALA A 570 -16.84 -5.28 -14.08
CA ALA A 570 -16.69 -3.95 -13.50
C ALA A 570 -18.03 -3.19 -13.35
N GLY A 571 -19.11 -3.66 -13.98
CA GLY A 571 -20.43 -3.04 -13.94
C GLY A 571 -20.56 -1.80 -14.82
N THR A 572 -21.52 -0.95 -14.46
CA THR A 572 -21.90 0.24 -15.24
C THR A 572 -21.93 1.49 -14.38
N LYS A 573 -21.77 2.66 -15.00
CA LYS A 573 -21.97 3.98 -14.39
C LYS A 573 -23.04 4.75 -15.15
N ALA A 574 -23.66 5.72 -14.48
CA ALA A 574 -24.53 6.68 -15.12
C ALA A 574 -23.71 7.85 -15.71
N MET A 575 -24.09 8.27 -16.91
CA MET A 575 -23.69 9.52 -17.54
C MET A 575 -24.94 10.34 -17.85
N TYR A 576 -24.80 11.65 -18.06
CA TYR A 576 -25.95 12.55 -18.23
C TYR A 576 -25.82 13.35 -19.51
N LYS A 577 -26.80 13.24 -20.41
CA LYS A 577 -26.92 14.11 -21.58
C LYS A 577 -27.54 15.43 -21.15
N ALA A 578 -27.04 16.54 -21.66
CA ALA A 578 -27.57 17.88 -21.35
C ALA A 578 -27.39 18.81 -22.55
N SER A 579 -28.28 19.79 -22.69
CA SER A 579 -28.20 20.86 -23.70
C SER A 579 -26.91 21.67 -23.63
N ARG A 580 -26.21 21.64 -22.49
CA ARG A 580 -24.92 22.28 -22.28
C ARG A 580 -23.92 21.30 -21.67
N VAL A 581 -22.75 21.21 -22.28
CA VAL A 581 -21.63 20.39 -21.80
C VAL A 581 -20.32 21.17 -21.85
N PHE A 582 -19.31 20.70 -21.15
CA PHE A 582 -17.95 21.19 -21.22
C PHE A 582 -17.05 20.19 -21.95
N VAL A 583 -16.14 20.68 -22.77
CA VAL A 583 -15.07 19.91 -23.41
C VAL A 583 -13.71 20.52 -23.09
N GLU A 584 -12.63 19.77 -23.32
CA GLU A 584 -11.27 20.27 -23.17
C GLU A 584 -10.98 21.38 -24.18
N GLY A 585 -10.31 22.46 -23.75
CA GLY A 585 -10.02 23.61 -24.61
C GLY A 585 -9.12 23.27 -25.79
N GLU A 586 -8.18 22.33 -25.63
CA GLU A 586 -7.35 21.82 -26.72
C GLU A 586 -8.20 21.08 -27.78
N ASP A 587 -9.20 20.31 -27.35
CA ASP A 587 -10.13 19.64 -28.27
C ASP A 587 -11.04 20.67 -28.95
N ALA A 588 -11.57 21.66 -28.21
CA ALA A 588 -12.40 22.73 -28.77
C ALA A 588 -11.65 23.58 -29.81
N ALA A 589 -10.36 23.83 -29.60
CA ALA A 589 -9.51 24.56 -30.55
C ALA A 589 -9.31 23.84 -31.88
N SER A 590 -9.56 22.53 -31.92
CA SER A 590 -9.50 21.73 -33.15
C SER A 590 -10.80 21.71 -33.94
N PHE A 591 -11.91 22.23 -33.39
CA PHE A 591 -13.21 22.18 -34.04
C PHE A 591 -13.30 23.13 -35.23
N VAL A 592 -13.82 22.62 -36.34
CA VAL A 592 -14.09 23.40 -37.54
C VAL A 592 -15.60 23.50 -37.78
N LYS A 593 -16.08 24.68 -38.17
CA LYS A 593 -17.48 24.87 -38.56
C LYS A 593 -17.89 23.92 -39.69
N GLY A 594 -19.02 23.25 -39.50
CA GLY A 594 -19.56 22.22 -40.40
C GLY A 594 -18.95 20.82 -40.20
N GLU A 595 -17.96 20.68 -39.33
CA GLU A 595 -17.36 19.38 -39.01
C GLU A 595 -18.27 18.57 -38.07
N GLU A 596 -18.30 17.26 -38.29
CA GLU A 596 -18.96 16.32 -37.39
C GLU A 596 -17.96 15.75 -36.37
N VAL A 597 -18.30 15.90 -35.09
CA VAL A 597 -17.49 15.48 -33.94
C VAL A 597 -18.26 14.47 -33.11
N THR A 598 -17.58 13.42 -32.63
CA THR A 598 -18.18 12.47 -31.69
C THR A 598 -17.98 12.92 -30.25
N LEU A 599 -19.09 13.09 -29.52
CA LEU A 599 -19.10 13.07 -28.05
C LEU A 599 -19.05 11.62 -27.58
N MET A 600 -17.93 11.21 -26.97
CA MET A 600 -17.70 9.81 -26.60
C MET A 600 -18.85 9.25 -25.75
N ARG A 601 -19.35 8.06 -26.12
CA ARG A 601 -20.47 7.34 -25.47
C ARG A 601 -21.86 7.99 -25.61
N TRP A 602 -21.99 9.16 -26.24
CA TRP A 602 -23.27 9.80 -26.50
C TRP A 602 -23.66 9.70 -27.97
N GLY A 603 -22.88 10.30 -28.87
CA GLY A 603 -23.24 10.38 -30.29
C GLY A 603 -22.50 11.51 -31.00
N ASN A 604 -22.98 11.89 -32.18
CA ASN A 604 -22.34 12.88 -33.03
C ASN A 604 -23.01 14.25 -32.88
N ILE A 605 -22.21 15.30 -32.99
CA ILE A 605 -22.66 16.69 -33.09
C ILE A 605 -22.03 17.33 -34.32
N VAL A 606 -22.75 18.25 -34.96
CA VAL A 606 -22.23 19.09 -36.04
C VAL A 606 -21.91 20.47 -35.48
N ILE A 607 -20.69 20.94 -35.67
CA ILE A 607 -20.25 22.24 -35.16
C ILE A 607 -20.84 23.36 -36.02
N ASP A 608 -21.71 24.18 -35.45
CA ASP A 608 -22.36 25.29 -36.17
C ASP A 608 -21.51 26.57 -36.13
N GLU A 609 -20.89 26.83 -34.98
CA GLU A 609 -20.13 28.04 -34.72
C GLU A 609 -19.13 27.85 -33.56
N VAL A 610 -17.94 28.44 -33.69
CA VAL A 610 -16.95 28.56 -32.61
C VAL A 610 -16.83 30.03 -32.27
N VAL A 611 -17.35 30.42 -31.10
CA VAL A 611 -17.38 31.82 -30.64
C VAL A 611 -16.08 32.12 -29.90
N THR A 612 -15.35 33.14 -30.35
CA THR A 612 -14.06 33.55 -29.77
C THR A 612 -14.16 34.93 -29.13
N ARG A 613 -13.45 35.11 -28.01
CA ARG A 613 -13.26 36.41 -27.37
C ARG A 613 -12.28 37.28 -28.17
N PRO A 614 -12.27 38.61 -27.97
CA PRO A 614 -11.25 39.49 -28.54
C PRO A 614 -9.81 39.11 -28.20
N SER A 615 -9.58 38.38 -27.10
CA SER A 615 -8.26 37.86 -26.72
C SER A 615 -7.79 36.66 -27.57
N GLY A 616 -8.64 36.14 -28.46
CA GLY A 616 -8.39 34.92 -29.24
C GLY A 616 -8.76 33.61 -28.53
N ALA A 617 -9.18 33.65 -27.26
CA ALA A 617 -9.64 32.48 -26.52
C ALA A 617 -11.07 32.08 -26.93
N ILE A 618 -11.35 30.77 -27.02
CA ILE A 618 -12.70 30.27 -27.31
C ILE A 618 -13.60 30.49 -26.10
N GLU A 619 -14.72 31.18 -26.30
CA GLU A 619 -15.72 31.46 -25.27
C GLU A 619 -16.76 30.35 -25.19
N GLU A 620 -17.28 29.92 -26.34
CA GLU A 620 -18.35 28.95 -26.44
C GLU A 620 -18.33 28.30 -27.83
N VAL A 621 -18.76 27.04 -27.92
CA VAL A 621 -19.04 26.37 -29.19
C VAL A 621 -20.54 26.10 -29.28
N ARG A 622 -21.13 26.36 -30.45
CA ARG A 622 -22.52 26.01 -30.75
C ARG A 622 -22.53 24.86 -31.73
N ALA A 623 -23.34 23.86 -31.42
CA ALA A 623 -23.44 22.65 -32.21
C ALA A 623 -24.89 22.15 -32.26
N THR A 624 -25.19 21.33 -33.25
CA THR A 624 -26.48 20.65 -33.38
C THR A 624 -26.29 19.15 -33.25
N LEU A 625 -27.17 18.49 -32.48
CA LEU A 625 -27.14 17.04 -32.30
C LEU A 625 -27.44 16.34 -33.63
N ASN A 626 -26.59 15.40 -34.04
CA ASN A 626 -26.84 14.54 -35.19
C ASN A 626 -27.08 13.10 -34.75
N GLU A 627 -28.35 12.73 -34.57
CA GLU A 627 -28.75 11.38 -34.16
C GLU A 627 -28.47 10.31 -35.23
N ALA A 628 -28.39 10.71 -36.50
CA ALA A 628 -28.12 9.81 -37.63
C ALA A 628 -26.61 9.65 -37.93
N GLY A 629 -25.74 10.35 -37.18
CA GLY A 629 -24.30 10.34 -37.42
C GLY A 629 -23.65 8.99 -37.12
N ASP A 630 -22.60 8.66 -37.88
CA ASP A 630 -21.80 7.45 -37.65
C ASP A 630 -20.54 7.77 -36.82
N VAL A 631 -20.57 7.35 -35.56
CA VAL A 631 -19.44 7.45 -34.62
C VAL A 631 -18.13 6.85 -35.19
N LYS A 632 -18.21 5.90 -36.11
CA LYS A 632 -17.03 5.29 -36.76
C LYS A 632 -16.43 6.15 -37.87
N ALA A 633 -17.23 7.01 -38.51
CA ALA A 633 -16.81 7.84 -39.63
C ALA A 633 -16.09 9.13 -39.19
N THR A 634 -16.39 9.63 -37.99
CA THR A 634 -15.75 10.84 -37.45
C THR A 634 -14.28 10.65 -37.06
N LYS A 635 -13.47 11.68 -37.33
CA LYS A 635 -12.06 11.74 -36.95
C LYS A 635 -11.86 12.20 -35.50
N LEU A 636 -12.63 13.20 -35.07
CA LEU A 636 -12.53 13.79 -33.74
C LEU A 636 -13.49 13.11 -32.75
N LYS A 637 -12.93 12.61 -31.64
CA LYS A 637 -13.67 11.97 -30.54
C LYS A 637 -13.24 12.59 -29.23
N VAL A 638 -14.16 13.26 -28.56
CA VAL A 638 -13.86 14.10 -27.40
C VAL A 638 -14.52 13.59 -26.13
N CYS A 639 -13.83 13.78 -25.01
CA CYS A 639 -14.43 13.63 -23.68
C CYS A 639 -15.21 14.90 -23.35
N TRP A 640 -16.28 14.75 -22.58
CA TRP A 640 -17.19 15.83 -22.27
C TRP A 640 -17.77 15.64 -20.87
N ILE A 641 -18.15 16.74 -20.22
CA ILE A 641 -18.75 16.75 -18.89
C ILE A 641 -20.06 17.54 -18.96
N PRO A 642 -21.20 17.04 -18.49
CA PRO A 642 -22.46 17.80 -18.48
C PRO A 642 -22.34 19.04 -17.58
N ASP A 643 -22.86 20.19 -18.03
CA ASP A 643 -22.95 21.39 -17.21
C ASP A 643 -24.19 21.30 -16.31
N MET A 644 -24.04 20.64 -15.15
CA MET A 644 -25.15 20.37 -14.24
C MET A 644 -24.69 20.27 -12.77
N PRO A 645 -25.61 20.46 -11.80
CA PRO A 645 -25.34 20.14 -10.41
C PRO A 645 -24.86 18.69 -10.26
N GLY A 646 -23.87 18.47 -9.40
CA GLY A 646 -23.35 17.13 -9.13
C GLY A 646 -22.07 16.75 -9.89
N THR A 647 -21.63 17.53 -10.88
CA THR A 647 -20.22 17.48 -11.31
C THR A 647 -19.31 17.82 -10.13
N LEU A 648 -18.08 17.31 -10.12
CA LEU A 648 -17.12 17.62 -9.06
C LEU A 648 -15.78 18.04 -9.63
N VAL A 649 -15.03 18.81 -8.85
CA VAL A 649 -13.65 19.13 -9.19
C VAL A 649 -12.73 18.23 -8.37
N ALA A 650 -11.88 17.48 -9.07
CA ALA A 650 -10.84 16.64 -8.48
C ALA A 650 -9.49 17.36 -8.55
N GLU A 651 -8.63 17.10 -7.56
CA GLU A 651 -7.22 17.47 -7.58
C GLU A 651 -6.40 16.32 -8.18
N LEU A 652 -5.71 16.59 -9.28
CA LEU A 652 -4.78 15.67 -9.91
C LEU A 652 -3.36 16.02 -9.47
N CYS A 653 -2.71 15.10 -8.76
CA CYS A 653 -1.33 15.23 -8.31
C CYS A 653 -0.39 14.46 -9.24
N GLU A 654 0.59 15.15 -9.79
CA GLU A 654 1.70 14.57 -10.57
C GLU A 654 2.99 14.66 -9.77
N PHE A 655 3.86 13.66 -9.91
CA PHE A 655 5.11 13.55 -9.17
C PHE A 655 6.29 13.35 -10.11
N ASP A 656 7.36 14.08 -9.84
CA ASP A 656 8.64 13.99 -10.53
C ASP A 656 9.73 13.41 -9.60
N ASN A 657 10.90 13.14 -10.16
CA ASN A 657 12.04 12.56 -9.46
C ASN A 657 12.59 13.51 -8.38
N LEU A 658 13.01 12.96 -7.24
CA LEU A 658 13.58 13.74 -6.13
C LEU A 658 14.96 14.32 -6.43
N ILE A 659 15.69 13.70 -7.36
CA ILE A 659 17.01 14.15 -7.78
C ILE A 659 17.05 14.35 -9.29
N THR A 660 17.85 15.32 -9.73
CA THR A 660 18.04 15.67 -11.14
C THR A 660 19.14 14.86 -11.82
N LYS A 661 20.06 14.27 -11.04
CA LYS A 661 21.14 13.41 -11.53
C LYS A 661 20.66 11.95 -11.59
N ALA A 662 20.97 11.27 -12.69
CA ALA A 662 20.58 9.86 -12.89
C ALA A 662 21.16 8.95 -11.80
N LYS A 663 22.40 9.17 -11.39
CA LYS A 663 23.08 8.43 -10.33
C LYS A 663 23.93 9.37 -9.49
N LEU A 664 23.84 9.23 -8.17
CA LEU A 664 24.72 9.91 -7.25
C LEU A 664 25.97 9.05 -7.01
N GLU A 665 27.14 9.66 -7.21
CA GLU A 665 28.45 9.12 -6.86
C GLU A 665 28.77 9.36 -5.37
N GLU A 666 29.87 8.79 -4.87
CA GLU A 666 30.23 8.88 -3.44
C GLU A 666 30.56 10.31 -3.00
N ASP A 667 31.25 11.08 -3.84
CA ASP A 667 31.67 12.46 -3.57
C ASP A 667 30.57 13.50 -3.86
N ASP A 668 29.42 13.07 -4.40
CA ASP A 668 28.31 13.97 -4.68
C ASP A 668 27.63 14.44 -3.39
N LYS A 669 27.49 15.77 -3.27
CA LYS A 669 26.62 16.38 -2.26
C LYS A 669 25.18 16.30 -2.73
N LEU A 670 24.32 15.68 -1.91
CA LEU A 670 22.92 15.42 -2.27
C LEU A 670 22.18 16.73 -2.60
N GLU A 671 22.48 17.78 -1.84
CA GLU A 671 21.88 19.11 -1.92
C GLU A 671 21.95 19.72 -3.32
N ASP A 672 23.07 19.50 -4.02
CA ASP A 672 23.33 20.10 -5.33
C ASP A 672 22.46 19.48 -6.44
N PHE A 673 21.87 18.31 -6.18
CA PHE A 673 21.10 17.54 -7.15
C PHE A 673 19.64 17.37 -6.74
N VAL A 674 19.17 18.02 -5.68
CA VAL A 674 17.75 18.00 -5.29
C VAL A 674 16.92 18.67 -6.39
N ASN A 675 15.86 17.98 -6.82
CA ASN A 675 14.91 18.58 -7.76
C ASN A 675 14.03 19.61 -7.02
N PRO A 676 14.02 20.89 -7.45
CA PRO A 676 13.26 21.94 -6.78
C PRO A 676 11.74 21.76 -6.91
N VAL A 677 11.27 21.07 -7.96
CA VAL A 677 9.84 20.90 -8.23
C VAL A 677 9.56 19.43 -8.49
N THR A 678 8.99 18.77 -7.49
CA THR A 678 8.78 17.32 -7.50
C THR A 678 7.32 16.91 -7.39
N LYS A 679 6.41 17.89 -7.26
CA LYS A 679 4.96 17.70 -7.15
C LYS A 679 4.25 18.85 -7.85
N ALA A 680 3.28 18.54 -8.71
CA ALA A 680 2.34 19.50 -9.26
C ALA A 680 0.91 19.06 -8.94
N VAL A 681 0.05 20.03 -8.62
CA VAL A 681 -1.38 19.79 -8.39
C VAL A 681 -2.16 20.62 -9.40
N THR A 682 -3.10 19.98 -10.09
CA THR A 682 -4.00 20.65 -11.03
C THR A 682 -5.43 20.22 -10.79
N ARG A 683 -6.38 20.98 -11.33
CA ARG A 683 -7.80 20.76 -11.11
C ARG A 683 -8.43 20.16 -12.36
N ALA A 684 -9.29 19.17 -12.16
CA ALA A 684 -10.03 18.51 -13.22
C ALA A 684 -11.51 18.50 -12.90
N LEU A 685 -12.33 18.95 -13.85
CA LEU A 685 -13.77 18.77 -13.77
C LEU A 685 -14.09 17.33 -14.17
N CYS A 686 -14.65 16.56 -13.24
CA CYS A 686 -14.98 15.15 -13.41
C CYS A 686 -16.49 14.94 -13.47
N GLU A 687 -16.89 13.88 -14.18
CA GLU A 687 -18.29 13.50 -14.30
C GLU A 687 -18.87 13.09 -12.93
N PRO A 688 -20.19 13.20 -12.71
CA PRO A 688 -20.80 12.92 -11.40
C PRO A 688 -20.50 11.52 -10.83
N ALA A 689 -20.36 10.51 -11.70
CA ALA A 689 -20.07 9.14 -11.29
C ALA A 689 -18.72 8.98 -10.57
N ALA A 690 -17.77 9.91 -10.76
CA ALA A 690 -16.48 9.87 -10.07
C ALA A 690 -16.58 10.07 -8.55
N ARG A 691 -17.74 10.52 -8.01
CA ARG A 691 -18.02 10.56 -6.56
C ARG A 691 -17.95 9.19 -5.90
N ALA A 692 -18.22 8.12 -6.66
CA ALA A 692 -18.19 6.75 -6.15
C ALA A 692 -16.78 6.14 -6.10
N VAL A 693 -15.75 6.87 -6.53
CA VAL A 693 -14.37 6.38 -6.50
C VAL A 693 -13.91 6.23 -5.06
N SER A 694 -13.51 5.01 -4.71
CA SER A 694 -13.09 4.65 -3.35
C SER A 694 -11.60 4.92 -3.14
N PRO A 695 -11.14 5.12 -1.89
CA PRO A 695 -9.71 5.20 -1.58
C PRO A 695 -8.97 3.98 -2.13
N ASP A 696 -7.75 4.20 -2.59
CA ASP A 696 -6.84 3.20 -3.16
C ASP A 696 -7.28 2.60 -4.52
N GLN A 697 -8.49 2.91 -4.97
CA GLN A 697 -8.97 2.49 -6.29
C GLN A 697 -8.15 3.15 -7.39
N VAL A 698 -7.77 2.37 -8.39
CA VAL A 698 -7.14 2.88 -9.61
C VAL A 698 -8.20 3.08 -10.68
N ILE A 699 -8.16 4.25 -11.32
CA ILE A 699 -9.07 4.66 -12.37
C ILE A 699 -8.27 5.16 -13.58
N GLN A 700 -8.93 5.25 -14.73
CA GLN A 700 -8.43 5.96 -15.89
C GLN A 700 -9.35 7.16 -16.16
N LEU A 701 -8.78 8.36 -16.18
CA LEU A 701 -9.41 9.49 -16.84
C LEU A 701 -9.10 9.34 -18.34
N GLU A 702 -10.12 9.01 -19.12
CA GLU A 702 -9.96 8.74 -20.56
C GLU A 702 -9.29 9.94 -21.26
N ARG A 703 -8.39 9.64 -22.21
CA ARG A 703 -7.51 10.62 -22.90
C ARG A 703 -6.52 11.39 -22.02
N ARG A 704 -6.50 11.22 -20.68
CA ARG A 704 -5.58 11.92 -19.77
C ARG A 704 -4.57 11.02 -19.09
N GLY A 705 -5.00 9.89 -18.51
CA GLY A 705 -4.06 8.96 -17.87
C GLY A 705 -4.69 8.07 -16.79
N TYR A 706 -3.84 7.33 -16.09
CA TYR A 706 -4.24 6.49 -14.96
C TYR A 706 -3.96 7.21 -13.65
N PHE A 707 -4.85 7.02 -12.68
CA PHE A 707 -4.78 7.68 -11.39
C PHE A 707 -5.20 6.73 -10.28
N ARG A 708 -4.53 6.81 -9.13
CA ARG A 708 -4.96 6.16 -7.89
C ARG A 708 -5.65 7.20 -7.01
N CYS A 709 -6.79 6.85 -6.43
CA CYS A 709 -7.46 7.70 -5.44
C CYS A 709 -6.68 7.71 -4.12
N ASP A 710 -6.08 8.84 -3.77
CA ASP A 710 -5.44 9.04 -2.47
C ASP A 710 -6.46 9.47 -1.41
N LYS A 711 -7.42 10.32 -1.79
CA LYS A 711 -8.54 10.74 -0.92
C LYS A 711 -9.83 10.71 -1.72
N ALA A 712 -10.82 9.96 -1.22
CA ALA A 712 -12.14 9.92 -1.84
C ALA A 712 -12.87 11.26 -1.67
N PHE A 713 -13.78 11.53 -2.60
CA PHE A 713 -14.65 12.70 -2.51
C PHE A 713 -15.54 12.63 -1.28
N VAL A 714 -15.64 13.73 -0.53
CA VAL A 714 -16.64 13.86 0.55
C VAL A 714 -17.56 15.04 0.29
N ASP A 715 -16.99 16.20 0.02
CA ASP A 715 -17.69 17.45 -0.29
C ASP A 715 -16.70 18.40 -0.99
N ASP A 716 -17.13 19.59 -1.40
CA ASP A 716 -16.27 20.53 -2.13
C ASP A 716 -15.09 21.07 -1.28
N SER A 717 -15.17 21.00 0.05
CA SER A 717 -14.04 21.33 0.94
C SER A 717 -13.04 20.18 1.09
N ARG A 718 -13.45 18.96 0.72
CA ARG A 718 -12.67 17.73 0.75
C ARG A 718 -12.80 17.02 -0.61
N PRO A 719 -12.16 17.59 -1.65
CA PRO A 719 -12.31 17.10 -3.00
C PRO A 719 -11.66 15.72 -3.19
N LEU A 720 -12.01 15.08 -4.30
CA LEU A 720 -11.35 13.87 -4.77
C LEU A 720 -9.88 14.18 -5.08
N VAL A 721 -8.93 13.46 -4.47
CA VAL A 721 -7.49 13.62 -4.74
C VAL A 721 -6.97 12.37 -5.45
N LEU A 722 -6.43 12.59 -6.65
CA LEU A 722 -6.01 11.55 -7.59
C LEU A 722 -4.50 11.66 -7.86
N PHE A 723 -3.75 10.61 -7.55
CA PHE A 723 -2.32 10.54 -7.81
C PHE A 723 -2.07 9.90 -9.17
N ASN A 724 -1.31 10.58 -10.03
CA ASN A 724 -0.95 10.06 -11.35
C ASN A 724 -0.14 8.77 -11.23
N VAL A 725 -0.59 7.75 -11.96
CA VAL A 725 0.11 6.48 -12.14
C VAL A 725 0.77 6.51 -13.53
N PRO A 726 2.11 6.56 -13.61
CA PRO A 726 2.78 6.64 -14.89
C PRO A 726 2.55 5.39 -15.75
N ASP A 727 2.54 5.59 -17.06
CA ASP A 727 2.17 4.56 -18.04
C ASP A 727 3.38 3.99 -18.81
N GLY A 728 4.59 4.46 -18.48
CA GLY A 728 5.87 4.02 -19.04
C GLY A 728 6.31 4.76 -20.31
N LYS A 729 5.58 5.81 -20.74
CA LYS A 729 6.04 6.69 -21.82
C LYS A 729 6.79 7.89 -21.23
N THR A 730 7.95 8.20 -21.82
CA THR A 730 8.84 9.30 -21.42
C THR A 730 8.25 10.68 -21.78
N LYS A 731 7.31 10.73 -22.73
CA LYS A 731 6.56 11.94 -23.04
C LYS A 731 5.45 12.08 -22.00
N ALA A 732 5.45 13.17 -21.26
CA ALA A 732 4.38 13.43 -20.33
C ALA A 732 3.02 13.28 -21.01
N MET A 733 2.18 12.46 -20.40
CA MET A 733 0.86 12.10 -20.91
C MET A 733 -0.12 13.28 -20.90
N SER A 734 0.32 14.45 -20.45
CA SER A 734 -0.49 15.65 -20.37
C SER A 734 0.34 16.90 -20.59
N SER A 735 -0.26 17.93 -21.19
CA SER A 735 0.23 19.32 -21.19
C SER A 735 0.56 19.87 -19.79
N LEU A 736 0.18 19.13 -18.73
CA LEU A 736 0.54 19.33 -17.33
C LEU A 736 2.06 19.35 -17.05
N SER A 737 2.89 18.54 -17.72
CA SER A 737 4.35 18.61 -17.50
C SER A 737 5.01 19.82 -18.15
N THR A 738 4.39 20.38 -19.20
CA THR A 738 4.84 21.63 -19.83
C THR A 738 4.58 22.82 -18.91
N GLY A 739 3.58 22.69 -18.00
CA GLY A 739 3.31 23.62 -16.90
C GLY A 739 4.33 23.53 -15.75
N LEU A 740 4.83 22.32 -15.46
CA LEU A 740 5.89 22.09 -14.47
C LEU A 740 7.16 22.87 -14.82
N THR A 741 7.58 22.91 -16.09
CA THR A 741 8.76 23.67 -16.52
C THR A 741 8.53 25.19 -16.60
N SER A 742 7.35 25.63 -17.05
CA SER A 742 7.07 27.05 -17.32
C SER A 742 6.69 27.87 -16.08
N ARG A 743 5.95 27.31 -15.10
CA ARG A 743 5.70 27.98 -13.80
C ARG A 743 6.86 27.83 -12.81
N ALA A 744 7.71 26.79 -12.96
CA ALA A 744 8.86 26.55 -12.08
C ALA A 744 9.98 27.59 -12.22
N GLN A 745 10.19 28.17 -13.41
CA GLN A 745 11.28 29.13 -13.61
C GLN A 745 11.05 30.48 -12.91
N ALA A 746 9.79 30.85 -12.63
CA ALA A 746 9.45 32.15 -12.05
C ALA A 746 9.33 32.13 -10.51
N ALA A 747 8.82 31.05 -9.90
CA ALA A 747 8.52 31.02 -8.46
C ALA A 747 9.57 30.28 -7.59
N SER A 748 10.40 29.43 -8.19
CA SER A 748 11.33 28.55 -7.46
C SER A 748 12.62 29.24 -7.01
N ARG A 749 13.05 30.32 -7.68
CA ARG A 749 14.30 31.01 -7.38
C ARG A 749 14.22 31.74 -6.03
N ASP A 750 13.05 32.29 -5.69
CA ASP A 750 12.87 33.10 -4.50
C ASP A 750 12.66 32.26 -3.22
N ARG A 751 12.03 31.09 -3.33
CA ARG A 751 11.78 30.21 -2.16
C ARG A 751 13.01 29.44 -1.69
N ILE A 752 13.86 29.01 -2.61
CA ILE A 752 15.08 28.23 -2.26
C ILE A 752 16.14 29.15 -1.65
N VAL A 753 16.28 30.38 -2.15
CA VAL A 753 17.12 31.41 -1.52
C VAL A 753 16.65 31.69 -0.09
N ALA A 754 15.33 31.79 0.15
CA ALA A 754 14.76 32.04 1.48
C ALA A 754 14.96 30.88 2.48
N ALA A 755 14.78 29.61 2.06
CA ALA A 755 14.95 28.46 2.95
C ALA A 755 16.43 28.19 3.32
N THR A 756 17.34 28.41 2.36
CA THR A 756 18.78 28.21 2.57
C THR A 756 19.37 29.31 3.46
N THR A 757 18.91 30.56 3.29
CA THR A 757 19.32 31.69 4.15
C THR A 757 18.76 31.59 5.57
N ALA A 758 17.53 31.12 5.76
CA ALA A 758 16.95 30.91 7.09
C ALA A 758 17.72 29.85 7.91
N THR A 759 18.21 28.80 7.25
CA THR A 759 18.97 27.72 7.89
C THR A 759 20.40 28.15 8.24
N ALA A 760 21.03 28.97 7.39
CA ALA A 760 22.33 29.57 7.67
C ALA A 760 22.26 30.57 8.84
N ALA A 761 21.22 31.40 8.91
CA ALA A 761 20.97 32.33 10.00
C ALA A 761 20.70 31.59 11.33
N GLY A 762 19.96 30.49 11.30
CA GLY A 762 19.69 29.66 12.50
C GLY A 762 20.91 28.95 13.06
N LYS A 763 21.88 28.58 12.21
CA LYS A 763 23.18 28.01 12.64
C LYS A 763 24.12 29.08 13.19
N ALA A 764 24.13 30.28 12.61
CA ALA A 764 24.94 31.40 13.09
C ALA A 764 24.45 32.00 14.41
N ALA A 765 23.16 31.84 14.74
CA ALA A 765 22.60 32.27 16.03
C ALA A 765 22.75 31.23 17.17
N ARG A 766 23.27 30.03 16.86
CA ARG A 766 23.51 28.93 17.82
C ARG A 766 24.99 28.63 18.08
N ALA A 767 25.89 29.24 17.31
CA ALA A 767 27.32 29.32 17.57
C ALA A 767 27.60 30.66 18.27
#